data_AF-A0A0B0P2T3-F1
#
_entry.id   AF-A0A0B0P2T3-F1
#
_cell.length_a   1.000
_cell.length_b   1.000
_cell.length_c   1.000
_cell.angle_alpha   90.00
_cell.angle_beta   90.00
_cell.angle_gamma   90.00
#
_symmetry.space_group_name_H-M   'P 1'
#
loop_
_entity.id
_entity.type
_entity.pdbx_description
1 polymer ?
#
loop_
_entity_poly.entity_id
_entity_poly.type
_entity_poly.pdbx_seq_one_letter_code
_entity_poly.pdbx_strand_id
1 'polypeptide(L)'
;MSKDEFGVLLYYKFASIPDLNSLFSFYHSNCNCLGLLGRVRLSPNGVNVTVTSACPFPIFFSLHLHSFYSKDDSVFFLLLLNKQVGGLLLALEKHIEAVKSNSLFQGTDFKVASSHHPLNDKVAVECGFTSLSIRVVKELVTFSSYPLLNPPEVSNAGRHLSAAEFHSVLQSAGQLMKNGSPTDDKQLVLLDARNLYETRIGKFHAPSVETLDPGIRQYSDLPSWIDDNSEQLRGKHVLMYCTGGIRCEMASAYIRSKGAGFENVFQLYGGIQRYLEQFPDGGFFRGKNFVFDHRISVGSSDTSIMGACLICGSSYDNYSSRCRCTHCRILVLICDSCQIKSDAYVCELCLKHGMDFGSIPSVEDGELATVLDKNDLKTVCSDSKISSHLPSRNGNAAPRKLRILCLHGFRQNASCFKGRSASLAKKLKSIAELVFIDAPHELPFIYQSCTEAKNSCAPPTGQHAPPPENCKRKYAWLVASDFGGKVEADWKIANQPFDPLQYQGQTDGFDVSLAYLKKMFSEQGPFDGILGFSQGAAMAALLCAQGDKLKAEIDLRFVILCSGFALPLADFWQKPINCPSLHIFGSDPRKDRQITSHTSRYLASRFEDGCSVIIEHEFGHIIPTRLQHKLFEPIIYSLNSELHWKERIAVNPAEEANRKGTMKILSRKLLHQLSFKQAIRRCTYSTGKVSDFGQPTSASHPQLMKEGEITPGIATKEYISRRKRLLELLPENSLAIIAAAPVKMMTDVVPYTFRQDADYLYLTGCQQPGGVAVLSHECGLCMFMPEPKPHDVVWQGQIAGVDAALEMFKAEEAYPVSKLDKILPNMIKRSSKLFHNKLTATPTYTDLETFQNAAHVGKVSDLSIFTHELRWVKSPSELKLMKESAAIACQALLQTMLHSKTYPHEGMLSAKVEYECRMRGAQRMAFNPVVGGGPNASVIHYSRNDQKIKDGDLVLMDVGCELHGYCSDLTRTWPPCGSFSSIQEELYDLILQTNKECIRLCRPGASIRQIHNYSVELLCKGLKEIGILKRDAFRLYHQLNPTSIGHYLGMDVHDSSMISYDCPLKPGVVITIEPGIYVPSSFDGSERYQGTGIRIEDEVLITETGCEVLTGSMPKEIKHIESLLNNYSYTKGMEAATV
;
A
#
# COMPACT_ATOMS: atom_id res chain seq x y z
N MET A 1 40.78 -35.44 12.48
CA MET A 1 39.42 -34.90 12.74
C MET A 1 39.55 -33.60 13.50
N SER A 2 39.47 -32.46 12.83
CA SER A 2 38.96 -31.23 13.45
C SER A 2 37.44 -31.36 13.53
N LYS A 3 36.81 -30.75 14.54
CA LYS A 3 35.36 -30.50 14.52
C LYS A 3 35.16 -29.17 13.82
N ASP A 4 34.32 -29.13 12.80
CA ASP A 4 33.91 -27.85 12.23
C ASP A 4 33.02 -27.13 13.25
N GLU A 5 33.43 -25.91 13.63
CA GLU A 5 32.63 -25.07 14.52
C GLU A 5 31.83 -24.06 13.71
N PHE A 6 30.61 -23.81 14.19
CA PHE A 6 29.60 -23.02 13.51
C PHE A 6 29.32 -21.75 14.32
N GLY A 7 28.86 -20.66 13.72
CA GLY A 7 28.51 -19.47 14.51
C GLY A 7 27.68 -18.40 13.82
N VAL A 8 27.43 -17.32 14.56
CA VAL A 8 26.74 -16.10 14.13
C VAL A 8 27.55 -14.87 14.57
N LEU A 9 27.69 -13.87 13.70
CA LEU A 9 28.39 -12.61 13.94
C LEU A 9 27.42 -11.42 14.00
N LEU A 10 27.57 -10.59 15.03
CA LEU A 10 26.85 -9.33 15.25
C LEU A 10 27.86 -8.18 15.48
N TYR A 11 27.67 -7.05 14.82
CA TYR A 11 28.34 -5.79 15.18
C TYR A 11 27.62 -4.56 14.63
N TYR A 12 27.96 -3.39 15.16
CA TYR A 12 27.58 -2.09 14.62
C TYR A 12 28.76 -1.12 14.72
N LYS A 13 28.74 -0.08 13.90
CA LYS A 13 29.67 1.04 14.00
C LYS A 13 28.95 2.30 13.53
N PHE A 14 28.82 3.30 14.40
CA PHE A 14 28.52 4.66 13.98
C PHE A 14 29.81 5.31 13.48
N ALA A 15 29.77 5.85 12.26
CA ALA A 15 30.86 6.52 11.57
C ALA A 15 30.28 7.27 10.36
N SER A 16 30.82 8.43 10.01
CA SER A 16 30.48 9.08 8.73
C SER A 16 31.02 8.22 7.58
N ILE A 17 30.14 7.79 6.68
CA ILE A 17 30.48 6.97 5.51
C ILE A 17 30.48 7.87 4.27
N PRO A 18 31.66 8.22 3.72
CA PRO A 18 31.75 9.15 2.60
C PRO A 18 31.24 8.55 1.27
N ASP A 19 31.29 7.22 1.13
CA ASP A 19 30.74 6.50 -0.03
C ASP A 19 29.98 5.25 0.43
N LEU A 20 28.65 5.33 0.34
CA LEU A 20 27.74 4.23 0.64
C LEU A 20 27.71 3.15 -0.45
N ASN A 21 28.03 3.48 -1.70
CA ASN A 21 27.97 2.56 -2.83
C ASN A 21 29.21 1.67 -2.86
N SER A 22 30.40 2.23 -2.61
CA SER A 22 31.62 1.44 -2.35
C SER A 22 31.42 0.51 -1.15
N LEU A 23 30.85 1.01 -0.04
CA LEU A 23 30.62 0.18 1.14
C LEU A 23 29.55 -0.90 0.93
N PHE A 24 28.48 -0.61 0.18
CA PHE A 24 27.49 -1.60 -0.25
C PHE A 24 28.15 -2.69 -1.11
N SER A 25 29.01 -2.29 -2.06
CA SER A 25 29.73 -3.20 -2.95
C SER A 25 30.74 -4.07 -2.19
N PHE A 26 31.45 -3.51 -1.21
CA PHE A 26 32.29 -4.26 -0.27
C PHE A 26 31.47 -5.33 0.47
N TYR A 27 30.35 -4.96 1.09
CA TYR A 27 29.53 -5.92 1.82
C TYR A 27 28.91 -6.99 0.91
N HIS A 28 28.46 -6.60 -0.28
CA HIS A 28 27.90 -7.52 -1.27
C HIS A 28 28.95 -8.51 -1.79
N SER A 29 30.15 -8.04 -2.11
CA SER A 29 31.25 -8.90 -2.56
C SER A 29 31.75 -9.82 -1.44
N ASN A 30 32.10 -9.25 -0.28
CA ASN A 30 32.70 -9.99 0.83
C ASN A 30 31.76 -11.05 1.41
N CYS A 31 30.49 -10.71 1.64
CA CYS A 31 29.53 -11.67 2.20
C CYS A 31 29.21 -12.79 1.20
N ASN A 32 28.97 -12.50 -0.08
CA ASN A 32 28.70 -13.54 -1.07
C ASN A 32 29.93 -14.45 -1.30
N CYS A 33 31.14 -13.89 -1.36
CA CYS A 33 32.39 -14.63 -1.51
C CYS A 33 32.65 -15.60 -0.33
N LEU A 34 32.29 -15.17 0.89
CA LEU A 34 32.42 -15.97 2.11
C LEU A 34 31.17 -16.84 2.41
N GLY A 35 30.19 -16.90 1.50
CA GLY A 35 28.97 -17.70 1.68
C GLY A 35 28.10 -17.27 2.86
N LEU A 36 28.09 -15.98 3.19
CA LEU A 36 27.39 -15.41 4.34
C LEU A 36 25.98 -14.95 4.00
N LEU A 37 25.02 -15.45 4.78
CA LEU A 37 23.60 -15.10 4.78
C LEU A 37 23.33 -14.21 6.01
N GLY A 38 22.28 -13.38 5.96
CA GLY A 38 21.96 -12.46 7.05
C GLY A 38 21.52 -11.08 6.59
N ARG A 39 21.83 -10.05 7.39
CA ARG A 39 21.39 -8.68 7.18
C ARG A 39 22.52 -7.68 7.39
N VAL A 40 22.64 -6.75 6.44
CA VAL A 40 23.51 -5.57 6.53
C VAL A 40 22.62 -4.33 6.36
N ARG A 41 22.59 -3.44 7.35
CA ARG A 41 22.00 -2.09 7.22
C ARG A 41 23.12 -1.07 7.12
N LEU A 42 23.07 -0.23 6.08
CA LEU A 42 24.02 0.86 5.82
C LEU A 42 23.27 2.19 5.87
N SER A 43 23.85 3.21 6.50
CA SER A 43 23.34 4.59 6.47
C SER A 43 24.50 5.57 6.35
N PRO A 44 24.29 6.85 6.01
CA PRO A 44 25.38 7.84 5.96
C PRO A 44 26.18 7.94 7.28
N ASN A 45 25.56 7.52 8.40
CA ASN A 45 26.09 7.65 9.75
C ASN A 45 26.57 6.31 10.35
N GLY A 46 26.61 5.21 9.58
CA GLY A 46 27.26 3.97 10.02
C GLY A 46 26.71 2.67 9.42
N VAL A 47 27.03 1.54 10.08
CA VAL A 47 26.54 0.19 9.75
C VAL A 47 25.97 -0.55 10.95
N ASN A 48 25.05 -1.48 10.69
CA ASN A 48 24.55 -2.47 11.64
C ASN A 48 24.42 -3.82 10.91
N VAL A 49 25.13 -4.85 11.39
CA VAL A 49 25.38 -6.10 10.66
C VAL A 49 25.07 -7.32 11.53
N THR A 50 24.42 -8.31 10.95
CA THR A 50 24.20 -9.63 11.55
C THR A 50 24.28 -10.71 10.47
N VAL A 51 25.28 -11.58 10.52
CA VAL A 51 25.57 -12.57 9.46
C VAL A 51 25.99 -13.94 10.01
N THR A 52 25.74 -14.99 9.22
CA THR A 52 26.12 -16.39 9.46
C THR A 52 26.49 -17.05 8.13
N SER A 53 27.41 -18.00 8.11
CA SER A 53 27.78 -18.74 6.89
C SER A 53 26.71 -19.81 6.54
N ALA A 54 26.70 -20.26 5.28
CA ALA A 54 25.93 -21.43 4.86
C ALA A 54 26.55 -22.75 5.40
N CYS A 55 25.73 -23.80 5.51
CA CYS A 55 26.17 -25.13 5.98
C CYS A 55 26.59 -26.02 4.78
N PRO A 56 27.76 -26.69 4.82
CA PRO A 56 28.29 -27.40 3.65
C PRO A 56 27.97 -28.91 3.63
N PHE A 57 26.87 -29.32 2.99
CA PHE A 57 26.71 -30.68 2.44
C PHE A 57 25.94 -30.62 1.10
N PRO A 58 26.24 -31.47 0.09
CA PRO A 58 25.81 -31.23 -1.29
C PRO A 58 24.56 -32.02 -1.74
N ILE A 59 23.73 -31.34 -2.54
CA ILE A 59 23.03 -31.82 -3.75
C ILE A 59 22.40 -33.24 -3.69
N PHE A 60 21.06 -33.34 -3.71
CA PHE A 60 20.24 -34.08 -4.71
C PHE A 60 18.72 -34.00 -4.36
N PHE A 61 17.86 -33.91 -5.38
CA PHE A 61 16.39 -34.16 -5.41
C PHE A 61 15.40 -33.55 -4.38
N SER A 62 14.62 -32.57 -4.89
CA SER A 62 13.14 -32.63 -5.06
C SER A 62 12.12 -32.38 -3.92
N LEU A 63 11.09 -31.59 -4.31
CA LEU A 63 9.67 -31.57 -3.89
C LEU A 63 9.19 -31.04 -2.51
N HIS A 64 7.98 -30.46 -2.57
CA HIS A 64 7.00 -30.16 -1.50
C HIS A 64 7.33 -29.15 -0.38
N LEU A 65 6.82 -27.92 -0.52
CA LEU A 65 5.69 -27.42 0.31
C LEU A 65 5.13 -26.09 -0.25
N HIS A 66 3.82 -25.84 -0.07
CA HIS A 66 3.10 -24.74 -0.70
C HIS A 66 2.53 -23.74 0.34
N SER A 67 2.64 -22.44 0.03
CA SER A 67 1.87 -21.30 0.54
C SER A 67 1.51 -21.21 2.05
N PHE A 68 2.20 -20.31 2.76
CA PHE A 68 1.55 -19.37 3.68
C PHE A 68 2.25 -18.01 3.57
N TYR A 69 1.68 -17.07 2.79
CA TYR A 69 2.19 -15.69 2.68
C TYR A 69 1.33 -14.70 3.46
N SER A 70 1.53 -14.64 4.78
CA SER A 70 1.37 -13.38 5.50
C SER A 70 2.67 -12.60 5.40
N LYS A 71 2.63 -11.31 5.05
CA LYS A 71 3.82 -10.45 5.16
C LYS A 71 4.18 -10.21 6.63
N ASP A 72 5.46 -9.93 6.84
CA ASP A 72 6.08 -9.46 8.07
C ASP A 72 6.13 -10.46 9.23
N ASP A 73 7.06 -11.41 9.07
CA ASP A 73 8.04 -11.78 10.10
C ASP A 73 8.27 -10.60 11.11
N SER A 74 8.32 -10.73 12.44
CA SER A 74 9.12 -11.76 13.10
C SER A 74 8.75 -12.06 14.59
N VAL A 75 9.53 -12.79 15.41
CA VAL A 75 9.95 -14.22 15.31
C VAL A 75 10.53 -14.88 16.63
N PHE A 76 11.07 -14.12 17.63
CA PHE A 76 11.37 -14.29 19.11
C PHE A 76 11.04 -15.63 19.88
N PHE A 77 11.50 -16.19 21.04
CA PHE A 77 12.59 -16.13 22.06
C PHE A 77 12.70 -17.54 22.71
N LEU A 78 13.87 -18.22 22.79
CA LEU A 78 14.43 -18.94 23.98
C LEU A 78 15.58 -19.97 23.69
N LEU A 79 15.84 -20.39 22.45
CA LEU A 79 16.52 -21.68 22.16
C LEU A 79 17.99 -21.78 21.63
N LEU A 80 18.82 -20.72 21.50
CA LEU A 80 20.14 -20.85 20.80
C LEU A 80 21.19 -21.62 21.60
N LEU A 81 21.01 -21.67 22.93
CA LEU A 81 21.77 -22.51 23.84
C LEU A 81 21.28 -23.99 23.87
N ASN A 82 20.35 -24.38 23.00
CA ASN A 82 19.78 -25.73 22.95
C ASN A 82 19.36 -26.26 21.55
N LYS A 83 19.27 -25.41 20.51
CA LYS A 83 19.04 -25.81 19.10
C LYS A 83 19.84 -24.92 18.16
N GLN A 84 20.36 -25.52 17.09
CA GLN A 84 21.67 -25.15 16.55
C GLN A 84 21.61 -24.62 15.11
N VAL A 85 21.94 -23.34 14.91
CA VAL A 85 22.27 -22.78 13.59
C VAL A 85 23.53 -21.93 13.69
N GLY A 86 24.42 -22.16 12.74
CA GLY A 86 25.52 -21.30 12.39
C GLY A 86 26.15 -21.83 11.10
N GLY A 87 27.06 -21.06 10.52
CA GLY A 87 27.95 -21.51 9.46
C GLY A 87 29.39 -21.55 9.94
N LEU A 88 30.28 -22.17 9.15
CA LEU A 88 31.73 -22.27 9.39
C LEU A 88 32.32 -20.99 10.02
N LEU A 89 32.85 -21.12 11.24
CA LEU A 89 33.44 -20.02 12.02
C LEU A 89 34.51 -19.26 11.22
N LEU A 90 35.33 -20.00 10.47
CA LEU A 90 36.40 -19.51 9.60
C LEU A 90 35.93 -18.47 8.56
N ALA A 91 34.68 -18.57 8.09
CA ALA A 91 34.11 -17.58 7.16
C ALA A 91 33.74 -16.27 7.87
N LEU A 92 33.32 -16.34 9.14
CA LEU A 92 33.06 -15.17 9.97
C LEU A 92 34.36 -14.50 10.40
N GLU A 93 35.41 -15.27 10.71
CA GLU A 93 36.75 -14.75 11.01
C GLU A 93 37.34 -13.99 9.82
N LYS A 94 37.29 -14.56 8.61
CA LYS A 94 37.67 -13.86 7.37
C LYS A 94 36.85 -12.60 7.11
N HIS A 95 35.55 -12.61 7.43
CA HIS A 95 34.72 -11.40 7.33
C HIS A 95 35.14 -10.33 8.35
N ILE A 96 35.43 -10.72 9.60
CA ILE A 96 35.96 -9.80 10.62
C ILE A 96 37.30 -9.21 10.19
N GLU A 97 38.20 -10.01 9.61
CA GLU A 97 39.49 -9.54 9.06
C GLU A 97 39.29 -8.55 7.91
N ALA A 98 38.45 -8.89 6.91
CA ALA A 98 38.12 -8.03 5.78
C ALA A 98 37.41 -6.72 6.18
N VAL A 99 36.67 -6.71 7.30
CA VAL A 99 36.07 -5.48 7.85
C VAL A 99 37.11 -4.69 8.65
N LYS A 100 38.00 -5.34 9.43
CA LYS A 100 39.06 -4.69 10.22
C LYS A 100 40.14 -4.02 9.36
N SER A 101 40.39 -4.50 8.14
CA SER A 101 41.34 -3.88 7.21
C SER A 101 40.87 -2.51 6.69
N ASN A 102 39.58 -2.20 6.80
CA ASN A 102 39.01 -0.89 6.51
C ASN A 102 39.02 -0.01 7.79
N SER A 103 39.74 1.10 7.73
CA SER A 103 39.97 2.02 8.86
C SER A 103 38.68 2.59 9.48
N LEU A 104 37.58 2.70 8.70
CA LEU A 104 36.27 3.12 9.21
C LEU A 104 35.74 2.21 10.34
N PHE A 105 36.17 0.94 10.37
CA PHE A 105 35.75 -0.06 11.36
C PHE A 105 36.81 -0.35 12.43
N GLN A 106 37.86 0.47 12.54
CA GLN A 106 38.80 0.37 13.67
C GLN A 106 38.05 0.51 15.01
N GLY A 107 38.39 -0.34 15.98
CA GLY A 107 37.72 -0.39 17.29
C GLY A 107 36.27 -0.87 17.27
N THR A 108 35.81 -1.58 16.23
CA THR A 108 34.46 -2.15 16.18
C THR A 108 34.31 -3.35 17.14
N ASP A 109 33.22 -3.36 17.91
CA ASP A 109 32.87 -4.42 18.86
C ASP A 109 32.21 -5.63 18.16
N PHE A 110 33.04 -6.51 17.61
CA PHE A 110 32.61 -7.76 16.97
C PHE A 110 32.18 -8.81 18.00
N LYS A 111 30.91 -9.19 17.99
CA LYS A 111 30.32 -10.22 18.87
C LYS A 111 30.07 -11.49 18.06
N VAL A 112 30.82 -12.56 18.35
CA VAL A 112 30.64 -13.89 17.74
C VAL A 112 30.04 -14.82 18.78
N ALA A 113 29.03 -15.60 18.39
CA ALA A 113 28.52 -16.72 19.17
C ALA A 113 28.76 -18.02 18.39
N SER A 114 29.40 -19.00 19.02
CA SER A 114 29.75 -20.30 18.42
C SER A 114 28.82 -21.44 18.84
N SER A 115 28.82 -22.52 18.07
CA SER A 115 28.02 -23.73 18.23
C SER A 115 28.78 -24.94 17.67
N HIS A 116 28.78 -26.06 18.39
CA HIS A 116 29.63 -27.21 18.05
C HIS A 116 29.02 -28.20 17.03
N HIS A 117 27.78 -28.02 16.58
CA HIS A 117 27.09 -28.87 15.58
C HIS A 117 26.15 -28.00 14.71
N PRO A 118 25.88 -28.37 13.43
CA PRO A 118 24.89 -27.70 12.58
C PRO A 118 23.59 -28.52 12.50
N LEU A 119 22.49 -28.06 13.09
CA LEU A 119 21.23 -28.84 13.11
C LEU A 119 19.99 -27.96 13.20
N ASN A 120 19.59 -27.41 12.04
CA ASN A 120 18.25 -27.53 11.43
C ASN A 120 17.99 -26.41 10.40
N ASP A 121 17.85 -26.73 9.11
CA ASP A 121 17.52 -25.77 8.05
C ASP A 121 16.24 -24.99 8.35
N LYS A 122 15.28 -25.63 9.00
CA LYS A 122 14.05 -24.98 9.46
C LYS A 122 14.37 -23.77 10.32
N VAL A 123 15.37 -23.82 11.21
CA VAL A 123 15.76 -22.70 12.07
C VAL A 123 16.45 -21.58 11.26
N ALA A 124 17.18 -21.89 10.19
CA ALA A 124 17.77 -20.88 9.29
C ALA A 124 16.69 -20.16 8.46
N VAL A 125 15.74 -20.92 7.89
CA VAL A 125 14.51 -20.41 7.26
C VAL A 125 13.75 -19.52 8.23
N GLU A 126 13.57 -20.01 9.45
CA GLU A 126 12.83 -19.37 10.52
C GLU A 126 13.48 -18.08 11.08
N CYS A 127 14.81 -17.94 11.01
CA CYS A 127 15.54 -16.72 11.40
C CYS A 127 15.65 -15.67 10.27
N GLY A 128 15.18 -15.99 9.05
CA GLY A 128 15.38 -15.14 7.88
C GLY A 128 16.82 -15.11 7.37
N PHE A 129 17.65 -16.10 7.73
CA PHE A 129 19.02 -16.26 7.26
C PHE A 129 19.10 -17.24 6.08
N THR A 130 18.09 -17.20 5.20
CA THR A 130 18.06 -17.92 3.91
C THR A 130 18.79 -17.20 2.78
N SER A 131 19.07 -15.91 2.98
CA SER A 131 19.56 -15.00 1.96
C SER A 131 20.35 -13.87 2.62
N LEU A 132 21.14 -13.14 1.84
CA LEU A 132 21.84 -11.93 2.24
C LEU A 132 20.99 -10.70 1.91
N SER A 133 20.51 -9.97 2.91
CA SER A 133 19.74 -8.73 2.73
C SER A 133 20.57 -7.50 3.13
N ILE A 134 21.21 -6.89 2.14
CA ILE A 134 21.88 -5.59 2.28
C ILE A 134 20.87 -4.48 1.96
N ARG A 135 20.73 -3.49 2.84
CA ARG A 135 19.78 -2.37 2.67
C ARG A 135 20.42 -1.05 3.07
N VAL A 136 20.32 -0.05 2.20
CA VAL A 136 20.56 1.35 2.56
C VAL A 136 19.32 1.89 3.29
N VAL A 137 19.54 2.55 4.42
CA VAL A 137 18.50 3.11 5.30
C VAL A 137 18.89 4.53 5.72
N LYS A 138 17.90 5.40 5.99
CA LYS A 138 18.16 6.79 6.42
C LYS A 138 18.86 6.87 7.78
N GLU A 139 18.60 5.90 8.65
CA GLU A 139 19.08 5.81 10.02
C GLU A 139 19.26 4.33 10.40
N LEU A 140 20.26 3.99 11.22
CA LEU A 140 20.49 2.59 11.64
C LEU A 140 19.41 2.10 12.62
N VAL A 141 18.91 3.03 13.43
CA VAL A 141 17.97 2.82 14.53
C VAL A 141 16.95 3.97 14.46
N THR A 142 15.70 3.66 14.12
CA THR A 142 14.62 4.67 14.10
C THR A 142 14.31 5.14 15.50
N PHE A 143 14.81 6.32 15.84
CA PHE A 143 14.77 6.87 17.18
C PHE A 143 13.52 7.72 17.45
N SER A 144 12.87 8.26 16.42
CA SER A 144 11.66 9.08 16.57
C SER A 144 10.56 8.67 15.59
N SER A 145 9.31 8.76 16.02
CA SER A 145 8.14 8.49 15.18
C SER A 145 7.82 9.65 14.19
N TYR A 146 8.53 10.78 14.33
CA TYR A 146 8.55 11.91 13.39
C TYR A 146 10.01 12.22 13.01
N PRO A 147 10.32 12.56 11.74
CA PRO A 147 11.67 12.99 11.38
C PRO A 147 12.07 14.23 12.20
N LEU A 148 13.12 14.08 13.03
CA LEU A 148 13.73 15.22 13.72
C LEU A 148 14.42 16.12 12.67
N LEU A 149 14.30 17.44 12.82
CA LEU A 149 14.92 18.41 11.91
C LEU A 149 16.44 18.18 11.77
N ASN A 150 17.10 17.88 12.87
CA ASN A 150 18.42 17.24 12.93
C ASN A 150 18.34 16.06 13.91
N PRO A 151 18.85 14.86 13.57
CA PRO A 151 18.99 13.77 14.54
C PRO A 151 20.13 14.08 15.55
N PRO A 152 20.15 13.43 16.72
CA PRO A 152 21.24 13.59 17.68
C PRO A 152 22.58 13.13 17.08
N GLU A 153 23.63 13.95 17.21
CA GLU A 153 24.97 13.52 16.79
C GLU A 153 25.55 12.50 17.78
N VAL A 154 25.99 11.35 17.28
CA VAL A 154 26.61 10.29 18.10
C VAL A 154 28.00 10.71 18.64
N SER A 155 28.60 11.77 18.08
CA SER A 155 29.74 12.51 18.68
C SER A 155 29.44 12.98 20.12
N ASN A 156 28.16 13.29 20.41
CA ASN A 156 27.67 13.75 21.70
C ASN A 156 27.07 12.62 22.55
N ALA A 157 27.32 11.35 22.23
CA ALA A 157 26.86 10.21 23.04
C ALA A 157 27.43 10.22 24.47
N GLY A 158 26.81 9.45 25.36
CA GLY A 158 27.25 9.28 26.74
C GLY A 158 28.55 8.49 26.85
N ARG A 159 29.31 8.70 27.93
CA ARG A 159 30.57 7.99 28.16
C ARG A 159 30.32 6.48 28.26
N HIS A 160 30.99 5.71 27.42
CA HIS A 160 31.02 4.26 27.55
C HIS A 160 31.71 3.84 28.86
N LEU A 161 31.12 2.87 29.56
CA LEU A 161 31.71 2.16 30.69
C LEU A 161 31.84 0.69 30.30
N SER A 162 32.99 0.07 30.58
CA SER A 162 33.13 -1.39 30.52
C SER A 162 32.15 -2.08 31.49
N ALA A 163 31.87 -3.37 31.29
CA ALA A 163 30.98 -4.11 32.18
C ALA A 163 31.48 -4.12 33.63
N ALA A 164 32.81 -4.21 33.85
CA ALA A 164 33.42 -4.08 35.18
C ALA A 164 33.24 -2.69 35.80
N GLU A 165 33.47 -1.59 35.05
CA GLU A 165 33.20 -0.22 35.54
C GLU A 165 31.72 -0.04 35.88
N PHE A 166 30.83 -0.51 35.01
CA PHE A 166 29.37 -0.42 35.20
C PHE A 166 28.90 -1.22 36.43
N HIS A 167 29.46 -2.42 36.64
CA HIS A 167 29.24 -3.21 37.85
C HIS A 167 29.74 -2.48 39.10
N SER A 168 30.95 -1.92 39.05
CA SER A 168 31.58 -1.21 40.18
C SER A 168 30.80 0.05 40.58
N VAL A 169 30.24 0.81 39.62
CA VAL A 169 29.39 1.98 39.89
C VAL A 169 28.09 1.55 40.60
N LEU A 170 27.42 0.50 40.11
CA LEU A 170 26.21 -0.04 40.76
C LEU A 170 26.51 -0.60 42.17
N GLN A 171 27.67 -1.23 42.37
CA GLN A 171 28.10 -1.75 43.67
C GLN A 171 28.45 -0.64 44.67
N SER A 172 29.17 0.40 44.22
CA SER A 172 29.61 1.54 45.05
C SER A 172 28.43 2.38 45.54
N ALA A 173 27.41 2.57 44.71
CA ALA A 173 26.15 3.22 45.12
C ALA A 173 25.46 2.49 46.29
N GLY A 174 25.59 1.15 46.34
CA GLY A 174 25.10 0.32 47.46
C GLY A 174 25.95 0.36 48.72
N GLN A 175 27.16 0.93 48.67
CA GLN A 175 28.04 1.10 49.84
C GLN A 175 27.91 2.50 50.46
N LEU A 176 27.77 3.54 49.64
CA LEU A 176 27.52 4.92 50.10
C LEU A 176 26.26 5.06 50.97
N MET A 177 25.23 4.27 50.69
CA MET A 177 24.01 4.20 51.51
C MET A 177 24.20 3.55 52.90
N LYS A 178 25.27 2.79 53.12
CA LYS A 178 25.54 2.10 54.40
C LYS A 178 26.44 2.89 55.34
N ASN A 179 27.36 3.70 54.78
CA ASN A 179 28.27 4.54 55.53
C ASN A 179 27.87 6.01 55.34
N GLY A 180 26.88 6.47 56.12
CA GLY A 180 26.16 7.73 55.86
C GLY A 180 27.03 8.99 55.89
N SER A 181 27.11 9.67 54.74
CA SER A 181 27.53 11.08 54.61
C SER A 181 26.81 11.72 53.41
N PRO A 182 25.81 12.61 53.63
CA PRO A 182 25.03 13.21 52.55
C PRO A 182 25.78 14.41 51.92
N THR A 183 26.87 14.15 51.20
CA THR A 183 27.83 15.19 50.76
C THR A 183 28.41 15.02 49.35
N ASP A 184 27.65 14.51 48.38
CA ASP A 184 27.64 15.04 46.99
C ASP A 184 26.27 14.75 46.37
N ASP A 185 25.57 15.81 45.95
CA ASP A 185 24.10 15.82 45.82
C ASP A 185 23.63 15.48 44.40
N LYS A 186 24.04 14.30 43.90
CA LYS A 186 23.73 13.84 42.53
C LYS A 186 23.26 12.39 42.51
N GLN A 187 21.96 12.20 42.68
CA GLN A 187 21.30 10.89 42.66
C GLN A 187 21.67 10.08 41.39
N LEU A 188 21.98 8.79 41.57
CA LEU A 188 22.27 7.84 40.50
C LEU A 188 20.97 7.20 39.98
N VAL A 189 20.75 7.20 38.68
CA VAL A 189 19.61 6.53 38.02
C VAL A 189 20.05 5.64 36.87
N LEU A 190 19.26 4.60 36.61
CA LEU A 190 19.57 3.53 35.68
C LEU A 190 18.43 3.35 34.66
N LEU A 191 18.62 3.86 33.44
CA LEU A 191 17.61 3.88 32.38
C LEU A 191 17.71 2.64 31.46
N ASP A 192 16.60 1.91 31.33
CA ASP A 192 16.48 0.80 30.39
C ASP A 192 16.00 1.29 29.02
N ALA A 193 16.89 1.34 28.02
CA ALA A 193 16.60 1.86 26.68
C ALA A 193 15.95 0.81 25.74
N ARG A 194 15.20 -0.15 26.29
CA ARG A 194 14.58 -1.26 25.56
C ARG A 194 13.04 -1.15 25.49
N ASN A 195 12.42 -1.98 24.65
CA ASN A 195 10.97 -2.12 24.60
C ASN A 195 10.47 -2.97 25.78
N LEU A 196 9.26 -2.71 26.28
CA LEU A 196 8.69 -3.41 27.45
C LEU A 196 8.73 -4.95 27.37
N TYR A 197 8.55 -5.55 26.18
CA TYR A 197 8.62 -7.00 26.05
C TYR A 197 10.03 -7.57 26.36
N GLU A 198 11.08 -6.75 26.26
CA GLU A 198 12.46 -7.10 26.59
C GLU A 198 12.72 -6.94 28.10
N THR A 199 12.17 -5.90 28.73
CA THR A 199 12.39 -5.60 30.16
C THR A 199 11.70 -6.60 31.08
N ARG A 200 10.56 -7.18 30.63
CA ARG A 200 9.83 -8.25 31.35
C ARG A 200 10.64 -9.52 31.63
N ILE A 201 11.50 -9.94 30.71
CA ILE A 201 12.18 -11.26 30.82
C ILE A 201 13.53 -11.18 31.51
N GLY A 202 14.13 -9.99 31.57
CA GLY A 202 15.35 -9.75 32.33
C GLY A 202 15.77 -8.29 32.25
N LYS A 203 16.31 -7.77 33.35
CA LYS A 203 16.72 -6.37 33.53
C LYS A 203 17.75 -6.24 34.64
N PHE A 204 18.41 -5.08 34.71
CA PHE A 204 19.25 -4.77 35.87
C PHE A 204 18.40 -4.51 37.12
N HIS A 205 18.93 -4.92 38.27
CA HIS A 205 18.39 -4.64 39.60
C HIS A 205 19.54 -4.45 40.59
N ALA A 206 19.79 -3.19 40.97
CA ALA A 206 20.69 -2.82 42.06
C ALA A 206 19.84 -2.18 43.18
N PRO A 207 19.76 -2.75 44.40
CA PRO A 207 18.82 -2.30 45.45
C PRO A 207 18.94 -0.84 45.91
N SER A 208 20.04 -0.16 45.56
CA SER A 208 20.32 1.23 45.94
C SER A 208 20.32 2.21 44.76
N VAL A 209 19.84 1.79 43.58
CA VAL A 209 19.81 2.61 42.35
C VAL A 209 18.41 2.58 41.74
N GLU A 210 17.81 3.74 41.56
CA GLU A 210 16.50 3.88 40.90
C GLU A 210 16.60 3.42 39.44
N THR A 211 15.85 2.38 39.08
CA THR A 211 15.83 1.81 37.73
C THR A 211 14.59 2.27 36.98
N LEU A 212 14.80 3.13 35.99
CA LEU A 212 13.75 3.73 35.16
C LEU A 212 13.46 2.79 33.98
N ASP A 213 12.26 2.21 33.96
CA ASP A 213 11.71 1.43 32.83
C ASP A 213 10.66 2.29 32.10
N PRO A 214 10.96 2.81 30.89
CA PRO A 214 10.04 3.64 30.11
C PRO A 214 8.72 2.95 29.70
N GLY A 215 8.65 1.62 29.75
CA GLY A 215 7.47 0.86 29.34
C GLY A 215 7.10 1.04 27.86
N ILE A 216 8.02 1.52 27.01
CA ILE A 216 7.76 1.86 25.61
C ILE A 216 7.40 0.63 24.76
N ARG A 217 6.56 0.84 23.74
CA ARG A 217 6.07 -0.23 22.86
C ARG A 217 7.01 -0.48 21.68
N GLN A 218 7.62 0.60 21.21
CA GLN A 218 8.60 0.66 20.14
C GLN A 218 9.67 1.70 20.51
N TYR A 219 10.90 1.53 20.03
CA TYR A 219 12.01 2.41 20.40
C TYR A 219 11.79 3.87 19.99
N SER A 220 11.01 4.11 18.95
CA SER A 220 10.61 5.44 18.45
C SER A 220 9.58 6.17 19.32
N ASP A 221 9.18 5.60 20.46
CA ASP A 221 8.42 6.27 21.53
C ASP A 221 9.36 6.90 22.59
N LEU A 222 10.63 6.48 22.66
CA LEU A 222 11.56 6.87 23.74
C LEU A 222 11.83 8.39 23.84
N PRO A 223 11.96 9.18 22.76
CA PRO A 223 12.17 10.63 22.88
C PRO A 223 11.05 11.31 23.67
N SER A 224 9.79 10.98 23.37
CA SER A 224 8.62 11.51 24.10
C SER A 224 8.71 11.16 25.58
N TRP A 225 9.06 9.92 25.93
CA TRP A 225 9.21 9.54 27.33
C TRP A 225 10.35 10.33 28.02
N ILE A 226 11.47 10.56 27.34
CA ILE A 226 12.58 11.37 27.88
C ILE A 226 12.17 12.84 28.00
N ASP A 227 11.38 13.39 27.08
CA ASP A 227 10.77 14.73 27.19
C ASP A 227 9.84 14.81 28.41
N ASP A 228 8.83 13.93 28.47
CA ASP A 228 7.81 13.86 29.52
C ASP A 228 8.40 13.60 30.93
N ASN A 229 9.58 12.97 31.03
CA ASN A 229 10.26 12.62 32.28
C ASN A 229 11.61 13.35 32.46
N SER A 230 11.86 14.46 31.75
CA SER A 230 13.15 15.16 31.77
C SER A 230 13.62 15.61 33.16
N GLU A 231 12.71 15.85 34.11
CA GLU A 231 13.04 16.18 35.50
C GLU A 231 13.61 15.00 36.30
N GLN A 232 13.26 13.75 35.95
CA GLN A 232 13.83 12.55 36.59
C GLN A 232 15.27 12.27 36.12
N LEU A 233 15.75 12.96 35.09
CA LEU A 233 17.07 12.78 34.49
C LEU A 233 17.99 13.99 34.70
N ARG A 234 17.43 15.21 34.85
CA ARG A 234 18.20 16.45 35.01
C ARG A 234 18.98 16.44 36.34
N GLY A 235 20.26 16.80 36.30
CA GLY A 235 21.17 16.87 37.45
C GLY A 235 21.67 15.51 37.97
N LYS A 236 21.04 14.41 37.57
CA LYS A 236 21.35 13.05 38.02
C LYS A 236 22.51 12.44 37.21
N HIS A 237 23.16 11.43 37.77
CA HIS A 237 24.04 10.54 37.00
C HIS A 237 23.19 9.48 36.30
N VAL A 238 23.07 9.55 34.97
CA VAL A 238 22.23 8.65 34.17
C VAL A 238 23.09 7.54 33.59
N LEU A 239 23.07 6.35 34.18
CA LEU A 239 23.55 5.13 33.53
C LEU A 239 22.44 4.61 32.62
N MET A 240 22.79 4.08 31.45
CA MET A 240 21.82 3.39 30.59
C MET A 240 22.38 2.14 29.94
N TYR A 241 21.47 1.24 29.60
CA TYR A 241 21.80 -0.01 28.92
C TYR A 241 20.72 -0.39 27.91
N CYS A 242 21.13 -1.23 26.96
CA CYS A 242 20.23 -1.97 26.09
C CYS A 242 20.88 -3.30 25.73
N THR A 243 20.15 -4.13 25.00
CA THR A 243 20.54 -5.43 24.43
C THR A 243 22.03 -5.60 24.09
N GLY A 244 22.60 -4.68 23.29
CA GLY A 244 23.91 -4.87 22.65
C GLY A 244 24.68 -3.58 22.32
N GLY A 245 24.29 -2.44 22.90
CA GLY A 245 24.94 -1.12 22.74
C GLY A 245 24.16 -0.12 21.87
N ILE A 246 23.90 -0.47 20.60
CA ILE A 246 23.49 0.45 19.52
C ILE A 246 22.35 1.46 19.81
N ARG A 247 21.38 1.14 20.68
CA ARG A 247 20.31 2.07 21.06
C ARG A 247 20.81 3.17 22.00
N CYS A 248 21.66 2.83 22.97
CA CYS A 248 22.19 3.77 23.95
C CYS A 248 22.97 4.92 23.29
N GLU A 249 23.64 4.67 22.17
CA GLU A 249 24.36 5.69 21.40
C GLU A 249 23.44 6.86 21.02
N MET A 250 22.24 6.56 20.50
CA MET A 250 21.24 7.55 20.11
C MET A 250 20.53 8.17 21.34
N ALA A 251 20.14 7.34 22.32
CA ALA A 251 19.43 7.81 23.51
C ALA A 251 20.29 8.75 24.38
N SER A 252 21.57 8.40 24.57
CA SER A 252 22.51 9.22 25.34
C SER A 252 22.89 10.51 24.61
N ALA A 253 23.11 10.47 23.29
CA ALA A 253 23.31 11.67 22.48
C ALA A 253 22.12 12.63 22.56
N TYR A 254 20.89 12.09 22.57
CA TYR A 254 19.68 12.90 22.73
C TYR A 254 19.55 13.51 24.12
N ILE A 255 19.79 12.74 25.19
CA ILE A 255 19.76 13.28 26.56
C ILE A 255 20.82 14.39 26.70
N ARG A 256 22.05 14.15 26.26
CA ARG A 256 23.11 15.17 26.25
C ARG A 256 22.80 16.39 25.34
N SER A 257 21.98 16.23 24.30
CA SER A 257 21.55 17.35 23.44
C SER A 257 20.60 18.35 24.10
N LYS A 258 20.01 18.00 25.26
CA LYS A 258 19.15 18.90 26.06
C LYS A 258 19.94 19.96 26.85
N GLY A 259 21.27 19.91 26.82
CA GLY A 259 22.14 20.93 27.41
C GLY A 259 22.21 20.86 28.94
N ALA A 260 22.12 22.03 29.59
CA ALA A 260 22.46 22.21 31.00
C ALA A 260 21.71 21.27 31.95
N GLY A 261 22.47 20.50 32.73
CA GLY A 261 21.97 19.49 33.66
C GLY A 261 21.78 18.10 33.04
N PHE A 262 22.22 17.85 31.80
CA PHE A 262 22.18 16.52 31.16
C PHE A 262 23.56 16.03 30.71
N GLU A 263 24.63 16.49 31.37
CA GLU A 263 26.02 16.17 31.01
C GLU A 263 26.44 14.77 31.47
N ASN A 264 25.94 14.33 32.64
CA ASN A 264 26.38 13.14 33.38
C ASN A 264 25.75 11.84 32.87
N VAL A 265 25.91 11.55 31.58
CA VAL A 265 25.30 10.40 30.91
C VAL A 265 26.35 9.34 30.56
N PHE A 266 26.08 8.10 30.99
CA PHE A 266 26.97 6.95 30.85
C PHE A 266 26.23 5.77 30.23
N GLN A 267 26.91 4.95 29.44
CA GLN A 267 26.31 3.79 28.77
C GLN A 267 27.17 2.53 28.85
N LEU A 268 26.50 1.39 29.04
CA LEU A 268 27.15 0.07 29.08
C LEU A 268 27.73 -0.31 27.71
N TYR A 269 29.07 -0.37 27.61
CA TYR A 269 29.78 -0.72 26.38
C TYR A 269 29.41 -2.12 25.91
N GLY A 270 29.02 -2.25 24.64
CA GLY A 270 28.54 -3.51 24.07
C GLY A 270 27.20 -4.03 24.64
N GLY A 271 26.55 -3.28 25.54
CA GLY A 271 25.25 -3.60 26.13
C GLY A 271 25.24 -4.80 27.08
N ILE A 272 24.03 -5.26 27.41
CA ILE A 272 23.79 -6.41 28.32
C ILE A 272 24.60 -7.64 27.89
N GLN A 273 24.77 -7.85 26.58
CA GLN A 273 25.53 -8.99 26.07
C GLN A 273 26.98 -9.04 26.61
N ARG A 274 27.77 -7.96 26.47
CA ARG A 274 29.14 -7.93 27.02
C ARG A 274 29.18 -7.99 28.55
N TYR A 275 28.11 -7.54 29.21
CA TYR A 275 27.98 -7.66 30.67
C TYR A 275 27.77 -9.11 31.12
N LEU A 276 26.91 -9.88 30.45
CA LEU A 276 26.71 -11.30 30.75
C LEU A 276 27.89 -12.19 30.36
N GLU A 277 28.71 -11.76 29.39
CA GLU A 277 29.99 -12.41 29.08
C GLU A 277 31.02 -12.23 30.21
N GLN A 278 31.04 -11.07 30.90
CA GLN A 278 31.94 -10.81 32.03
C GLN A 278 31.38 -11.27 33.39
N PHE A 279 30.05 -11.27 33.55
CA PHE A 279 29.32 -11.71 34.74
C PHE A 279 28.34 -12.83 34.36
N PRO A 280 28.83 -14.06 34.11
CA PRO A 280 27.99 -15.18 33.66
C PRO A 280 27.03 -15.70 34.74
N ASP A 281 27.23 -15.34 36.00
CA ASP A 281 26.28 -15.51 37.11
C ASP A 281 25.09 -14.54 37.03
N GLY A 282 25.21 -13.49 36.22
CA GLY A 282 24.25 -12.40 36.05
C GLY A 282 24.65 -11.11 36.75
N GLY A 283 25.46 -11.13 37.80
CA GLY A 283 25.83 -9.94 38.57
C GLY A 283 24.62 -9.12 39.04
N PHE A 284 24.48 -7.88 38.55
CA PHE A 284 23.29 -7.05 38.76
C PHE A 284 22.18 -7.22 37.71
N PHE A 285 22.41 -7.95 36.62
CA PHE A 285 21.38 -8.32 35.66
C PHE A 285 20.69 -9.63 36.09
N ARG A 286 19.36 -9.63 36.09
CA ARG A 286 18.54 -10.80 36.45
C ARG A 286 17.67 -11.23 35.26
N GLY A 287 17.37 -12.51 35.19
CA GLY A 287 16.61 -13.10 34.08
C GLY A 287 17.40 -13.14 32.76
N LYS A 288 16.69 -12.98 31.63
CA LYS A 288 17.20 -13.28 30.28
C LYS A 288 17.29 -12.02 29.39
N ASN A 289 18.33 -11.96 28.56
CA ASN A 289 18.57 -10.84 27.65
C ASN A 289 17.89 -11.07 26.29
N PHE A 290 16.94 -10.21 25.93
CA PHE A 290 16.32 -10.20 24.61
C PHE A 290 17.29 -9.63 23.56
N VAL A 291 17.91 -10.51 22.76
CA VAL A 291 18.77 -10.16 21.62
C VAL A 291 18.03 -10.18 20.26
N PHE A 292 18.70 -9.71 19.20
CA PHE A 292 18.32 -9.60 17.77
C PHE A 292 16.95 -9.04 17.35
N ASP A 293 16.89 -8.75 16.04
CA ASP A 293 15.69 -8.48 15.23
C ASP A 293 14.87 -9.75 15.01
N HIS A 294 14.57 -10.35 16.15
CA HIS A 294 13.54 -11.33 16.33
C HIS A 294 13.82 -12.79 15.91
N ARG A 295 15.04 -13.40 15.98
CA ARG A 295 15.09 -14.77 16.60
C ARG A 295 16.34 -15.17 17.41
N ILE A 296 16.08 -15.88 18.54
CA ILE A 296 16.96 -16.81 19.25
C ILE A 296 16.91 -16.67 20.81
N SER A 297 18.05 -16.55 21.55
CA SER A 297 18.10 -16.27 23.04
C SER A 297 19.49 -16.10 23.71
N VAL A 298 19.55 -15.52 24.94
CA VAL A 298 20.62 -15.68 25.98
C VAL A 298 20.07 -15.40 27.42
N GLY A 299 20.55 -16.10 28.45
CA GLY A 299 20.36 -15.77 29.89
C GLY A 299 21.64 -16.01 30.70
N SER A 300 21.68 -15.58 31.96
CA SER A 300 22.76 -15.93 32.90
C SER A 300 22.64 -17.36 33.42
N SER A 301 23.63 -17.80 34.22
CA SER A 301 23.63 -19.08 34.93
C SER A 301 22.59 -19.14 36.05
N ASP A 302 22.11 -17.97 36.49
CA ASP A 302 20.95 -17.81 37.37
C ASP A 302 19.67 -18.26 36.64
N THR A 303 19.08 -19.36 37.10
CA THR A 303 17.87 -19.94 36.52
C THR A 303 16.58 -19.26 36.97
N SER A 304 16.64 -18.18 37.77
CA SER A 304 15.46 -17.46 38.23
C SER A 304 14.69 -16.79 37.09
N ILE A 305 13.47 -17.27 36.87
CA ILE A 305 12.58 -16.78 35.81
C ILE A 305 11.87 -15.50 36.30
N MET A 306 12.36 -14.34 35.86
CA MET A 306 11.75 -13.03 36.16
C MET A 306 10.41 -12.80 35.46
N GLY A 307 10.25 -13.35 34.25
CA GLY A 307 9.02 -13.20 33.48
C GLY A 307 7.85 -13.94 34.13
N ALA A 308 6.63 -13.43 33.96
CA ALA A 308 5.41 -14.08 34.41
C ALA A 308 4.43 -14.25 33.24
N CYS A 309 3.67 -15.35 33.25
CA CYS A 309 2.57 -15.53 32.32
C CYS A 309 1.47 -14.50 32.58
N LEU A 310 1.10 -13.75 31.54
CA LEU A 310 0.08 -12.70 31.56
C LEU A 310 -1.33 -13.17 31.96
N ILE A 311 -1.61 -14.49 31.92
CA ILE A 311 -2.90 -15.08 32.29
C ILE A 311 -2.88 -15.61 33.73
N CYS A 312 -1.98 -16.52 34.07
CA CYS A 312 -2.01 -17.25 35.35
C CYS A 312 -0.94 -16.80 36.36
N GLY A 313 -0.10 -15.80 36.02
CA GLY A 313 0.99 -15.32 36.88
C GLY A 313 2.18 -16.26 37.04
N SER A 314 2.11 -17.52 36.59
CA SER A 314 3.21 -18.48 36.72
C SER A 314 4.48 -17.98 36.04
N SER A 315 5.64 -18.14 36.69
CA SER A 315 6.94 -17.76 36.13
C SER A 315 7.17 -18.35 34.73
N TYR A 316 7.33 -17.48 33.73
CA TYR A 316 7.51 -17.85 32.33
C TYR A 316 8.15 -16.71 31.52
N ASP A 317 9.21 -16.98 30.76
CA ASP A 317 10.01 -15.98 30.02
C ASP A 317 10.28 -16.35 28.54
N ASN A 318 9.59 -17.36 28.03
CA ASN A 318 9.72 -17.85 26.66
C ASN A 318 8.74 -17.10 25.73
N TYR A 319 9.20 -16.55 24.60
CA TYR A 319 8.34 -15.94 23.57
C TYR A 319 8.25 -16.77 22.28
N SER A 320 8.78 -18.00 22.23
CA SER A 320 8.86 -18.83 21.01
C SER A 320 7.51 -19.04 20.31
N SER A 321 6.40 -19.03 21.06
CA SER A 321 5.02 -19.10 20.55
C SER A 321 4.49 -17.81 19.93
N ARG A 322 5.21 -16.69 20.06
CA ARG A 322 4.88 -15.35 19.55
C ARG A 322 3.49 -14.87 19.92
N CYS A 323 3.03 -15.20 21.13
CA CYS A 323 1.83 -14.62 21.68
C CYS A 323 1.93 -13.09 21.63
N ARG A 324 0.95 -12.43 21.00
CA ARG A 324 0.93 -10.98 20.77
C ARG A 324 -0.38 -10.40 21.30
N CYS A 325 -0.30 -9.23 21.92
CA CYS A 325 -1.47 -8.49 22.40
C CYS A 325 -2.45 -8.22 21.25
N THR A 326 -3.74 -8.50 21.45
CA THR A 326 -4.81 -8.33 20.46
C THR A 326 -4.93 -6.88 19.98
N HIS A 327 -4.79 -5.91 20.88
CA HIS A 327 -4.99 -4.48 20.58
C HIS A 327 -3.77 -3.81 19.92
N CYS A 328 -2.56 -4.10 20.41
CA CYS A 328 -1.36 -3.34 20.02
C CYS A 328 -0.24 -4.21 19.39
N ARG A 329 -0.47 -5.52 19.24
CA ARG A 329 0.43 -6.51 18.62
C ARG A 329 1.84 -6.64 19.24
N ILE A 330 2.12 -6.00 20.37
CA ILE A 330 3.35 -6.22 21.16
C ILE A 330 3.39 -7.68 21.65
N LEU A 331 4.59 -8.27 21.74
CA LEU A 331 4.79 -9.61 22.32
C LEU A 331 4.32 -9.65 23.79
N VAL A 332 3.80 -10.79 24.22
CA VAL A 332 3.33 -11.09 25.58
C VAL A 332 3.73 -12.50 26.01
N LEU A 333 3.98 -12.69 27.30
CA LEU A 333 4.42 -13.96 27.87
C LEU A 333 3.22 -14.83 28.24
N ILE A 334 3.10 -16.00 27.61
CA ILE A 334 2.02 -16.96 27.86
C ILE A 334 2.63 -18.34 27.98
N CYS A 335 2.52 -18.96 29.16
CA CYS A 335 3.02 -20.31 29.38
C CYS A 335 2.24 -21.33 28.53
N ASP A 336 2.87 -22.44 28.15
CA ASP A 336 2.33 -23.35 27.14
C ASP A 336 0.96 -23.95 27.54
N SER A 337 0.73 -24.15 28.84
CA SER A 337 -0.57 -24.55 29.41
C SER A 337 -1.66 -23.46 29.40
N CYS A 338 -1.29 -22.20 29.16
CA CYS A 338 -2.22 -21.08 28.93
C CYS A 338 -2.32 -20.67 27.46
N GLN A 339 -1.37 -21.05 26.60
CA GLN A 339 -1.47 -20.83 25.14
C GLN A 339 -2.68 -21.58 24.56
N ILE A 340 -2.99 -22.74 25.12
CA ILE A 340 -4.15 -23.57 24.75
C ILE A 340 -5.47 -23.00 25.33
N LYS A 341 -5.42 -22.01 26.23
CA LYS A 341 -6.59 -21.49 26.98
C LYS A 341 -7.16 -20.16 26.47
N SER A 342 -6.48 -19.45 25.56
CA SER A 342 -7.01 -18.22 24.95
C SER A 342 -6.29 -17.84 23.67
N ASP A 343 -7.03 -17.61 22.58
CA ASP A 343 -6.49 -17.04 21.34
C ASP A 343 -6.26 -15.51 21.42
N ALA A 344 -6.70 -14.86 22.50
CA ALA A 344 -6.70 -13.41 22.66
C ALA A 344 -6.03 -12.98 23.97
N TYR A 345 -4.99 -12.16 23.84
CA TYR A 345 -4.17 -11.70 24.96
C TYR A 345 -4.19 -10.17 25.04
N VAL A 346 -4.20 -9.58 26.23
CA VAL A 346 -4.19 -8.12 26.41
C VAL A 346 -3.07 -7.71 27.34
N CYS A 347 -2.03 -7.06 26.82
CA CYS A 347 -0.87 -6.68 27.62
C CYS A 347 -1.24 -5.68 28.73
N GLU A 348 -0.45 -5.66 29.79
CA GLU A 348 -0.56 -4.80 30.97
C GLU A 348 -0.59 -3.30 30.64
N LEU A 349 0.04 -2.84 29.55
CA LEU A 349 -0.12 -1.44 29.10
C LEU A 349 -1.52 -1.16 28.56
N CYS A 350 -2.16 -2.13 27.90
CA CYS A 350 -3.54 -2.00 27.43
C CYS A 350 -4.50 -2.10 28.63
N LEU A 351 -4.28 -3.04 29.54
CA LEU A 351 -5.00 -3.15 30.83
C LEU A 351 -4.98 -1.82 31.60
N LYS A 352 -3.78 -1.24 31.83
CA LYS A 352 -3.59 0.07 32.48
C LYS A 352 -4.25 1.25 31.73
N HIS A 353 -4.59 1.10 30.45
CA HIS A 353 -5.30 2.09 29.64
C HIS A 353 -6.82 1.83 29.55
N GLY A 354 -7.38 0.92 30.37
CA GLY A 354 -8.81 0.58 30.37
C GLY A 354 -9.23 -0.40 29.28
N MET A 355 -8.30 -1.25 28.81
CA MET A 355 -8.55 -2.35 27.88
C MET A 355 -8.24 -3.67 28.58
N ASP A 356 -9.25 -4.26 29.19
CA ASP A 356 -9.21 -5.52 29.92
C ASP A 356 -10.21 -6.54 29.34
N PHE A 357 -10.32 -7.72 29.97
CA PHE A 357 -11.30 -8.73 29.58
C PHE A 357 -12.73 -8.42 30.07
N GLY A 358 -12.89 -7.55 31.08
CA GLY A 358 -14.14 -7.28 31.78
C GLY A 358 -14.82 -5.93 31.48
N SER A 359 -14.22 -4.99 30.73
CA SER A 359 -14.89 -3.74 30.30
C SER A 359 -15.89 -3.93 29.13
N ILE A 360 -16.70 -4.98 29.26
CA ILE A 360 -18.00 -5.22 28.65
C ILE A 360 -19.01 -4.99 29.78
N PRO A 361 -19.86 -3.95 29.76
CA PRO A 361 -20.84 -3.72 30.82
C PRO A 361 -21.85 -4.88 30.88
N SER A 362 -22.00 -5.50 32.05
CA SER A 362 -23.00 -6.54 32.30
C SER A 362 -24.28 -5.93 32.88
N VAL A 363 -25.39 -6.16 32.17
CA VAL A 363 -26.77 -5.75 32.48
C VAL A 363 -27.63 -6.92 31.95
N GLU A 364 -28.51 -7.58 32.70
CA GLU A 364 -29.07 -7.30 34.03
C GLU A 364 -29.52 -8.61 34.68
N ASP A 365 -29.62 -8.63 36.01
CA ASP A 365 -30.74 -9.22 36.77
C ASP A 365 -30.56 -8.77 38.23
N GLY A 366 -31.64 -8.45 38.94
CA GLY A 366 -31.51 -7.89 40.28
C GLY A 366 -32.77 -7.99 41.13
N GLU A 367 -32.59 -8.08 42.45
CA GLU A 367 -33.68 -7.96 43.41
C GLU A 367 -33.24 -7.41 44.78
N LEU A 368 -34.20 -6.72 45.41
CA LEU A 368 -34.34 -6.24 46.80
C LEU A 368 -33.15 -6.20 47.80
N ALA A 369 -32.84 -4.95 48.18
CA ALA A 369 -33.01 -4.39 49.53
C ALA A 369 -32.16 -4.85 50.75
N THR A 370 -31.46 -3.86 51.31
CA THR A 370 -31.23 -3.58 52.75
C THR A 370 -30.49 -4.59 53.65
N VAL A 371 -29.50 -4.11 54.42
CA VAL A 371 -29.53 -4.01 55.91
C VAL A 371 -28.17 -3.51 56.46
N LEU A 372 -28.24 -2.52 57.38
CA LEU A 372 -27.33 -2.14 58.49
C LEU A 372 -25.79 -2.36 58.35
N ASP A 373 -24.96 -1.31 58.35
CA ASP A 373 -24.62 -0.39 59.48
C ASP A 373 -23.49 -0.89 60.40
N LYS A 374 -22.39 -0.12 60.48
CA LYS A 374 -21.79 0.39 61.73
C LYS A 374 -20.56 1.28 61.52
N ASN A 375 -20.60 2.45 62.15
CA ASN A 375 -19.56 3.08 63.00
C ASN A 375 -18.10 3.26 62.46
N ASP A 376 -17.38 4.36 62.74
CA ASP A 376 -17.65 5.43 63.72
C ASP A 376 -16.87 6.74 63.49
N LEU A 377 -17.22 7.78 64.27
CA LEU A 377 -16.50 9.04 64.57
C LEU A 377 -16.19 10.02 63.40
N LYS A 378 -16.91 11.17 63.32
CA LYS A 378 -16.54 12.55 63.79
C LYS A 378 -15.60 13.33 62.83
N THR A 379 -15.70 14.65 62.57
CA THR A 379 -16.39 15.82 63.22
C THR A 379 -16.62 16.88 62.08
N VAL A 380 -17.76 17.55 61.85
CA VAL A 380 -18.30 18.78 62.53
C VAL A 380 -17.25 19.93 62.59
N CYS A 381 -17.43 21.20 62.17
CA CYS A 381 -18.55 22.08 61.70
C CYS A 381 -18.01 23.02 60.57
N SER A 382 -18.74 23.58 59.58
CA SER A 382 -19.90 24.52 59.49
C SER A 382 -19.55 26.01 59.33
N ASP A 383 -20.56 26.79 58.90
CA ASP A 383 -20.66 28.28 58.86
C ASP A 383 -19.97 29.05 57.69
N SER A 384 -20.55 30.13 57.12
CA SER A 384 -21.95 30.63 57.11
C SER A 384 -22.20 31.74 56.03
N LYS A 385 -23.49 32.11 55.85
CA LYS A 385 -24.05 33.37 55.28
C LYS A 385 -24.38 33.48 53.77
N ILE A 386 -25.16 34.54 53.48
CA ILE A 386 -26.18 34.70 52.42
C ILE A 386 -25.98 36.07 51.72
N SER A 387 -26.27 36.22 50.41
CA SER A 387 -27.17 37.27 49.85
C SER A 387 -27.15 37.48 48.31
N SER A 388 -28.35 37.72 47.75
CA SER A 388 -28.73 38.63 46.64
C SER A 388 -28.07 38.61 45.23
N HIS A 389 -28.89 38.21 44.25
CA HIS A 389 -29.20 38.84 42.95
C HIS A 389 -28.12 39.32 41.95
N LEU A 390 -28.13 38.63 40.80
CA LEU A 390 -27.86 38.98 39.37
C LEU A 390 -27.41 40.40 38.94
N PRO A 391 -26.76 40.55 37.75
CA PRO A 391 -26.09 39.55 36.89
C PRO A 391 -24.65 39.93 36.47
N SER A 392 -23.81 38.94 36.15
CA SER A 392 -22.55 39.15 35.42
C SER A 392 -22.34 38.12 34.31
N ARG A 393 -21.65 38.54 33.23
CA ARG A 393 -21.11 37.65 32.20
C ARG A 393 -19.81 36.97 32.68
N ASN A 394 -19.41 35.95 31.92
CA ASN A 394 -18.16 35.18 31.97
C ASN A 394 -18.02 34.21 33.17
N GLY A 395 -17.91 32.92 32.83
CA GLY A 395 -17.48 31.83 33.71
C GLY A 395 -17.20 30.60 32.84
N ASN A 396 -15.99 30.05 32.90
CA ASN A 396 -15.58 28.94 32.04
C ASN A 396 -16.23 27.62 32.49
N ALA A 397 -17.23 27.16 31.73
CA ALA A 397 -17.62 25.76 31.74
C ALA A 397 -16.84 25.01 30.65
N ALA A 398 -16.15 23.92 31.00
CA ALA A 398 -15.53 23.06 30.00
C ALA A 398 -16.62 22.37 29.16
N PRO A 399 -16.47 22.25 27.83
CA PRO A 399 -17.50 21.64 26.98
C PRO A 399 -17.74 20.18 27.37
N ARG A 400 -19.02 19.79 27.52
CA ARG A 400 -19.41 18.39 27.72
C ARG A 400 -19.00 17.58 26.49
N LYS A 401 -18.38 16.42 26.70
CA LYS A 401 -18.03 15.50 25.62
C LYS A 401 -19.30 14.92 24.99
N LEU A 402 -19.27 14.78 23.66
CA LEU A 402 -20.32 14.14 22.88
C LEU A 402 -20.35 12.64 23.19
N ARG A 403 -21.53 12.06 23.42
CA ARG A 403 -21.67 10.62 23.68
C ARG A 403 -22.11 9.91 22.41
N ILE A 404 -21.29 8.98 21.91
CA ILE A 404 -21.51 8.32 20.62
C ILE A 404 -21.70 6.82 20.86
N LEU A 405 -22.86 6.28 20.49
CA LEU A 405 -23.15 4.86 20.57
C LEU A 405 -22.50 4.12 19.39
N CYS A 406 -21.90 2.95 19.61
CA CYS A 406 -21.03 2.27 18.64
C CYS A 406 -21.51 0.86 18.29
N LEU A 407 -21.95 0.65 17.03
CA LEU A 407 -22.51 -0.61 16.51
C LEU A 407 -21.47 -1.41 15.70
N HIS A 408 -21.21 -2.66 16.10
CA HIS A 408 -20.19 -3.54 15.49
C HIS A 408 -20.64 -4.21 14.17
N GLY A 409 -19.72 -4.84 13.44
CA GLY A 409 -20.04 -5.59 12.21
C GLY A 409 -20.62 -6.99 12.43
N PHE A 410 -21.00 -7.68 11.35
CA PHE A 410 -21.52 -9.06 11.38
C PHE A 410 -20.49 -10.05 11.98
N ARG A 411 -20.95 -11.01 12.79
CA ARG A 411 -20.12 -11.98 13.55
C ARG A 411 -19.03 -11.31 14.42
N GLN A 412 -19.34 -10.14 14.99
CA GLN A 412 -18.47 -9.42 15.93
C GLN A 412 -19.15 -9.29 17.30
N ASN A 413 -18.55 -8.47 18.18
CA ASN A 413 -19.07 -8.06 19.47
C ASN A 413 -18.44 -6.71 19.87
N ALA A 414 -19.01 -6.03 20.87
CA ALA A 414 -18.62 -4.73 21.39
C ALA A 414 -17.13 -4.67 21.75
N SER A 415 -16.63 -5.71 22.43
CA SER A 415 -15.22 -5.84 22.84
C SER A 415 -14.27 -5.86 21.63
N CYS A 416 -14.58 -6.67 20.62
CA CYS A 416 -13.83 -6.69 19.36
C CYS A 416 -13.88 -5.34 18.63
N PHE A 417 -15.01 -4.63 18.66
CA PHE A 417 -15.16 -3.36 17.95
C PHE A 417 -14.43 -2.21 18.64
N LYS A 418 -14.60 -2.08 19.97
CA LYS A 418 -13.82 -1.20 20.87
C LYS A 418 -12.31 -1.38 20.67
N GLY A 419 -11.87 -2.62 20.46
CA GLY A 419 -10.48 -2.95 20.14
C GLY A 419 -10.01 -2.41 18.78
N ARG A 420 -10.85 -2.49 17.73
CA ARG A 420 -10.53 -1.98 16.38
C ARG A 420 -10.54 -0.45 16.30
N SER A 421 -11.48 0.20 16.97
CA SER A 421 -11.63 1.66 16.98
C SER A 421 -10.69 2.40 17.96
N ALA A 422 -9.87 1.69 18.72
CA ALA A 422 -9.05 2.25 19.81
C ALA A 422 -8.15 3.45 19.41
N SER A 423 -7.64 3.49 18.17
CA SER A 423 -6.85 4.62 17.66
C SER A 423 -7.71 5.89 17.48
N LEU A 424 -8.92 5.74 16.93
CA LEU A 424 -9.91 6.80 16.81
C LEU A 424 -10.39 7.25 18.20
N ALA A 425 -10.72 6.29 19.08
CA ALA A 425 -11.12 6.57 20.46
C ALA A 425 -10.07 7.38 21.24
N LYS A 426 -8.77 7.05 21.10
CA LYS A 426 -7.69 7.83 21.73
C LYS A 426 -7.61 9.27 21.20
N LYS A 427 -7.82 9.48 19.89
CA LYS A 427 -7.84 10.83 19.29
C LYS A 427 -9.07 11.65 19.69
N LEU A 428 -10.23 11.01 19.78
CA LEU A 428 -11.49 11.68 20.15
C LEU A 428 -11.66 11.86 21.67
N LYS A 429 -10.81 11.26 22.53
CA LYS A 429 -10.95 11.24 24.01
C LYS A 429 -11.13 12.62 24.66
N SER A 430 -10.69 13.71 24.04
CA SER A 430 -10.90 15.08 24.52
C SER A 430 -12.31 15.61 24.24
N ILE A 431 -12.95 15.20 23.15
CA ILE A 431 -14.19 15.79 22.62
C ILE A 431 -15.39 14.83 22.61
N ALA A 432 -15.16 13.51 22.64
CA ALA A 432 -16.22 12.50 22.65
C ALA A 432 -15.91 11.30 23.56
N GLU A 433 -16.99 10.67 24.03
CA GLU A 433 -17.05 9.36 24.67
C GLU A 433 -17.66 8.36 23.66
N LEU A 434 -17.07 7.17 23.54
CA LEU A 434 -17.57 6.11 22.66
C LEU A 434 -18.10 4.95 23.52
N VAL A 435 -19.41 4.66 23.40
CA VAL A 435 -20.12 3.62 24.15
C VAL A 435 -20.40 2.44 23.23
N PHE A 436 -19.94 1.23 23.58
CA PHE A 436 -20.01 0.05 22.71
C PHE A 436 -21.01 -0.97 23.25
N ILE A 437 -21.91 -1.44 22.41
CA ILE A 437 -22.94 -2.43 22.75
C ILE A 437 -22.88 -3.65 21.81
N ASP A 438 -23.33 -4.79 22.32
CA ASP A 438 -23.50 -6.01 21.54
C ASP A 438 -24.86 -5.99 20.82
N ALA A 439 -24.96 -6.70 19.69
CA ALA A 439 -26.22 -6.83 18.95
C ALA A 439 -27.07 -7.99 19.51
N PRO A 440 -28.42 -7.93 19.42
CA PRO A 440 -29.27 -8.89 20.15
C PRO A 440 -29.38 -10.28 19.50
N HIS A 441 -28.93 -10.46 18.24
CA HIS A 441 -29.00 -11.77 17.57
C HIS A 441 -27.70 -12.56 17.76
N GLU A 442 -27.72 -13.60 18.58
CA GLU A 442 -26.58 -14.49 18.80
C GLU A 442 -26.51 -15.62 17.76
N LEU A 443 -25.36 -15.77 17.12
CA LEU A 443 -25.12 -16.69 16.00
C LEU A 443 -24.39 -17.96 16.45
N PRO A 444 -24.79 -19.15 15.94
CA PRO A 444 -24.13 -20.41 16.27
C PRO A 444 -22.69 -20.47 15.77
N PHE A 445 -21.85 -21.21 16.50
CA PHE A 445 -20.47 -21.48 16.11
C PHE A 445 -20.42 -22.54 15.00
N ILE A 446 -19.56 -22.32 14.00
CA ILE A 446 -19.43 -23.18 12.82
C ILE A 446 -17.96 -23.60 12.68
N TYR A 447 -17.71 -24.90 12.53
CA TYR A 447 -16.37 -25.48 12.37
C TYR A 447 -16.30 -26.36 11.12
N GLN A 448 -15.11 -26.55 10.54
CA GLN A 448 -14.92 -27.28 9.28
C GLN A 448 -14.10 -28.55 9.54
N SER A 449 -14.59 -29.71 9.08
CA SER A 449 -13.98 -31.03 9.35
C SER A 449 -12.99 -31.46 8.27
N CYS A 450 -11.81 -31.94 8.67
CA CYS A 450 -10.77 -32.42 7.76
C CYS A 450 -10.95 -33.91 7.40
N THR A 451 -11.74 -34.17 6.35
CA THR A 451 -11.87 -35.47 5.66
C THR A 451 -12.09 -35.21 4.16
N GLU A 452 -11.61 -36.02 3.20
CA GLU A 452 -10.96 -37.34 3.29
C GLU A 452 -9.64 -37.37 2.51
N ALA A 453 -8.72 -38.25 2.91
CA ALA A 453 -7.77 -38.90 2.01
C ALA A 453 -8.11 -40.40 1.97
N LYS A 454 -8.50 -40.94 0.82
CA LYS A 454 -8.94 -42.33 0.70
C LYS A 454 -7.75 -43.27 0.41
N ASN A 455 -7.36 -44.05 1.43
CA ASN A 455 -7.26 -45.52 1.36
C ASN A 455 -6.84 -46.14 2.71
N SER A 456 -7.73 -46.97 3.27
CA SER A 456 -7.52 -48.15 4.17
C SER A 456 -6.28 -48.21 5.11
N CYS A 457 -6.40 -48.51 6.42
CA CYS A 457 -7.24 -49.55 7.03
C CYS A 457 -7.71 -49.25 8.47
N ALA A 458 -8.86 -49.85 8.83
CA ALA A 458 -9.39 -50.14 10.19
C ALA A 458 -9.79 -48.96 11.12
N PRO A 459 -10.91 -49.06 11.87
CA PRO A 459 -11.45 -47.96 12.67
C PRO A 459 -11.18 -48.07 14.19
N PRO A 460 -10.95 -46.93 14.89
CA PRO A 460 -11.23 -46.78 16.31
C PRO A 460 -12.65 -46.23 16.52
N THR A 461 -13.48 -46.92 17.30
CA THR A 461 -14.77 -46.40 17.76
C THR A 461 -14.57 -45.32 18.83
N GLY A 462 -15.04 -44.09 18.57
CA GLY A 462 -15.06 -43.01 19.55
C GLY A 462 -15.83 -41.80 19.04
N GLN A 463 -16.82 -41.32 19.81
CA GLN A 463 -17.56 -40.11 19.48
C GLN A 463 -16.65 -38.88 19.69
N HIS A 464 -16.59 -37.98 18.72
CA HIS A 464 -15.91 -36.70 18.89
C HIS A 464 -16.71 -35.81 19.85
N ALA A 465 -16.20 -35.61 21.07
CA ALA A 465 -16.73 -34.61 21.97
C ALA A 465 -16.39 -33.18 21.45
N PRO A 466 -17.30 -32.20 21.57
CA PRO A 466 -17.06 -30.83 21.16
C PRO A 466 -16.01 -30.12 22.05
N PRO A 467 -15.37 -29.05 21.56
CA PRO A 467 -14.40 -28.28 22.35
C PRO A 467 -15.09 -27.46 23.46
N PRO A 468 -14.36 -27.13 24.56
CA PRO A 468 -14.94 -26.46 25.72
C PRO A 468 -15.45 -25.03 25.45
N GLU A 469 -16.50 -24.64 26.17
CA GLU A 469 -17.47 -23.57 25.86
C GLU A 469 -16.95 -22.12 25.78
N ASN A 470 -15.65 -21.86 25.97
CA ASN A 470 -15.09 -20.49 26.00
C ASN A 470 -15.00 -19.80 24.62
N CYS A 471 -15.81 -20.22 23.65
CA CYS A 471 -15.86 -19.59 22.34
C CYS A 471 -16.68 -18.29 22.41
N LYS A 472 -16.02 -17.14 22.17
CA LYS A 472 -16.66 -15.83 22.31
C LYS A 472 -17.86 -15.68 21.37
N ARG A 473 -19.05 -15.59 21.96
CA ARG A 473 -20.36 -15.35 21.33
C ARG A 473 -20.28 -14.30 20.23
N LYS A 474 -21.02 -14.58 19.15
CA LYS A 474 -20.96 -13.85 17.88
C LYS A 474 -22.30 -13.23 17.59
N TYR A 475 -22.35 -11.91 17.49
CA TYR A 475 -23.60 -11.20 17.33
C TYR A 475 -23.76 -10.59 15.94
N ALA A 476 -25.01 -10.31 15.57
CA ALA A 476 -25.40 -9.61 14.35
C ALA A 476 -26.56 -8.65 14.63
N TRP A 477 -26.62 -7.55 13.87
CA TRP A 477 -27.74 -6.59 13.94
C TRP A 477 -28.95 -7.05 13.12
N LEU A 478 -28.73 -7.95 12.16
CA LEU A 478 -29.73 -8.54 11.28
C LEU A 478 -29.33 -9.99 11.00
N VAL A 479 -30.31 -10.82 10.69
CA VAL A 479 -30.18 -12.27 10.46
C VAL A 479 -30.84 -12.67 9.14
N ALA A 480 -30.63 -13.91 8.69
CA ALA A 480 -31.37 -14.49 7.57
C ALA A 480 -32.81 -14.87 8.00
N SER A 481 -33.77 -14.89 7.07
CA SER A 481 -35.18 -15.17 7.36
C SER A 481 -35.49 -16.62 7.76
N ASP A 482 -34.51 -17.54 7.67
CA ASP A 482 -34.57 -18.91 8.19
C ASP A 482 -33.98 -19.05 9.62
N PHE A 483 -33.55 -17.95 10.23
CA PHE A 483 -32.95 -17.93 11.57
C PHE A 483 -33.99 -18.21 12.67
N GLY A 484 -34.19 -19.49 12.99
CA GLY A 484 -35.28 -20.01 13.83
C GLY A 484 -35.33 -19.60 15.32
N GLY A 485 -34.60 -18.57 15.74
CA GLY A 485 -34.74 -17.89 17.06
C GLY A 485 -34.40 -18.69 18.33
N LYS A 486 -34.32 -20.02 18.25
CA LYS A 486 -33.86 -20.91 19.32
C LYS A 486 -32.57 -21.59 18.91
N VAL A 487 -31.55 -21.46 19.76
CA VAL A 487 -30.27 -22.13 19.60
C VAL A 487 -30.02 -22.94 20.87
N GLU A 488 -30.43 -24.21 20.84
CA GLU A 488 -29.73 -25.24 21.62
C GLU A 488 -28.28 -25.30 21.12
N ALA A 489 -27.33 -25.74 21.96
CA ALA A 489 -25.89 -25.52 21.78
C ALA A 489 -25.23 -26.40 20.68
N ASP A 490 -25.88 -26.52 19.52
CA ASP A 490 -25.51 -27.38 18.41
C ASP A 490 -24.39 -26.79 17.56
N TRP A 491 -23.25 -27.46 17.65
CA TRP A 491 -22.05 -27.26 16.83
C TRP A 491 -22.32 -27.68 15.38
N LYS A 492 -22.65 -26.72 14.51
CA LYS A 492 -22.89 -27.03 13.10
C LYS A 492 -21.57 -27.14 12.33
N ILE A 493 -21.39 -28.24 11.60
CA ILE A 493 -20.30 -28.38 10.63
C ILE A 493 -20.56 -27.39 9.47
N ALA A 494 -19.48 -26.81 8.95
CA ALA A 494 -19.49 -25.98 7.75
C ALA A 494 -19.80 -26.85 6.51
N ASN A 495 -21.09 -26.98 6.17
CA ASN A 495 -21.54 -27.69 4.96
C ASN A 495 -20.96 -27.11 3.65
N GLN A 496 -20.48 -25.86 3.68
CA GLN A 496 -19.80 -25.17 2.57
C GLN A 496 -18.69 -24.25 3.12
N PRO A 497 -17.74 -23.79 2.27
CA PRO A 497 -16.71 -22.82 2.66
C PRO A 497 -17.29 -21.51 3.21
N PHE A 498 -16.48 -20.78 3.99
CA PHE A 498 -16.89 -19.48 4.54
C PHE A 498 -17.03 -18.41 3.45
N ASP A 499 -18.27 -18.02 3.15
CA ASP A 499 -18.60 -16.91 2.26
C ASP A 499 -18.35 -15.54 2.94
N PRO A 500 -17.45 -14.68 2.41
CA PRO A 500 -17.24 -13.33 2.93
C PRO A 500 -18.42 -12.37 2.68
N LEU A 501 -19.36 -12.70 1.79
CA LEU A 501 -20.54 -11.90 1.46
C LEU A 501 -21.81 -12.36 2.21
N GLN A 502 -21.72 -13.35 3.10
CA GLN A 502 -22.86 -13.93 3.84
C GLN A 502 -23.76 -12.88 4.53
N TYR A 503 -23.18 -11.74 4.90
CA TYR A 503 -23.89 -10.61 5.50
C TYR A 503 -25.01 -10.03 4.60
N GLN A 504 -24.95 -10.22 3.27
CA GLN A 504 -25.92 -9.70 2.31
C GLN A 504 -27.28 -10.40 2.38
N GLY A 505 -27.29 -11.69 2.74
CA GLY A 505 -28.52 -12.45 3.01
C GLY A 505 -29.11 -12.22 4.41
N GLN A 506 -28.55 -11.30 5.21
CA GLN A 506 -29.00 -11.01 6.56
C GLN A 506 -29.92 -9.77 6.56
N THR A 507 -31.15 -9.95 6.06
CA THR A 507 -32.14 -8.88 5.85
C THR A 507 -33.22 -8.79 6.93
N ASP A 508 -33.25 -9.73 7.87
CA ASP A 508 -34.33 -9.95 8.83
C ASP A 508 -33.92 -9.60 10.28
N GLY A 509 -34.85 -9.66 11.23
CA GLY A 509 -34.63 -9.39 12.65
C GLY A 509 -34.49 -7.91 13.02
N PHE A 510 -34.86 -6.99 12.11
CA PHE A 510 -34.77 -5.54 12.34
C PHE A 510 -35.53 -5.08 13.58
N ASP A 511 -36.77 -5.54 13.79
CA ASP A 511 -37.63 -5.06 14.89
C ASP A 511 -37.08 -5.43 16.27
N VAL A 512 -36.44 -6.60 16.40
CA VAL A 512 -35.74 -7.02 17.63
C VAL A 512 -34.56 -6.08 17.91
N SER A 513 -33.78 -5.75 16.87
CA SER A 513 -32.66 -4.81 16.97
C SER A 513 -33.11 -3.38 17.26
N LEU A 514 -34.24 -2.94 16.69
CA LEU A 514 -34.85 -1.64 16.99
C LEU A 514 -35.35 -1.59 18.44
N ALA A 515 -36.08 -2.60 18.92
CA ALA A 515 -36.56 -2.66 20.30
C ALA A 515 -35.41 -2.67 21.32
N TYR A 516 -34.35 -3.43 21.05
CA TYR A 516 -33.14 -3.44 21.87
C TYR A 516 -32.45 -2.06 21.88
N LEU A 517 -32.31 -1.40 20.73
CA LEU A 517 -31.71 -0.07 20.65
C LEU A 517 -32.56 1.00 21.36
N LYS A 518 -33.89 0.92 21.28
CA LYS A 518 -34.80 1.77 22.08
C LYS A 518 -34.56 1.59 23.58
N LYS A 519 -34.44 0.35 24.08
CA LYS A 519 -34.05 0.05 25.48
C LYS A 519 -32.73 0.76 25.83
N MET A 520 -31.69 0.58 25.00
CA MET A 520 -30.37 1.19 25.23
C MET A 520 -30.37 2.74 25.20
N PHE A 521 -31.18 3.37 24.34
CA PHE A 521 -31.32 4.84 24.34
C PHE A 521 -32.05 5.35 25.60
N SER A 522 -33.04 4.62 26.09
CA SER A 522 -33.76 4.97 27.33
C SER A 522 -32.90 4.81 28.60
N GLU A 523 -32.01 3.81 28.63
CA GLU A 523 -31.25 3.45 29.84
C GLU A 523 -29.86 4.07 29.92
N GLN A 524 -29.17 4.17 28.78
CA GLN A 524 -27.78 4.62 28.72
C GLN A 524 -27.61 5.94 27.97
N GLY A 525 -28.70 6.54 27.46
CA GLY A 525 -28.71 7.83 26.80
C GLY A 525 -28.61 9.05 27.76
N PRO A 526 -28.78 10.27 27.24
CA PRO A 526 -28.86 10.60 25.82
C PRO A 526 -27.52 10.38 25.11
N PHE A 527 -27.59 10.00 23.84
CA PHE A 527 -26.45 9.93 22.92
C PHE A 527 -26.55 11.08 21.92
N ASP A 528 -25.44 11.77 21.66
CA ASP A 528 -25.36 12.85 20.68
C ASP A 528 -25.33 12.31 19.24
N GLY A 529 -24.77 11.11 19.04
CA GLY A 529 -24.66 10.49 17.73
C GLY A 529 -24.43 8.98 17.78
N ILE A 530 -24.31 8.36 16.62
CA ILE A 530 -24.10 6.90 16.48
C ILE A 530 -23.00 6.60 15.46
N LEU A 531 -22.18 5.57 15.71
CA LEU A 531 -21.05 5.13 14.89
C LEU A 531 -21.20 3.65 14.56
N GLY A 532 -21.47 3.32 13.30
CA GLY A 532 -21.56 1.94 12.84
C GLY A 532 -20.32 1.49 12.06
N PHE A 533 -20.03 0.18 12.08
CA PHE A 533 -19.09 -0.46 11.17
C PHE A 533 -19.73 -1.67 10.46
N SER A 534 -19.53 -1.82 9.15
CA SER A 534 -20.04 -2.97 8.39
C SER A 534 -21.57 -3.10 8.56
N GLN A 535 -22.08 -4.26 9.00
CA GLN A 535 -23.51 -4.45 9.31
C GLN A 535 -24.05 -3.45 10.35
N GLY A 536 -23.23 -3.01 11.32
CA GLY A 536 -23.62 -1.97 12.28
C GLY A 536 -23.80 -0.59 11.63
N ALA A 537 -23.11 -0.31 10.52
CA ALA A 537 -23.35 0.90 9.72
C ALA A 537 -24.64 0.79 8.89
N ALA A 538 -24.97 -0.39 8.38
CA ALA A 538 -26.27 -0.63 7.75
C ALA A 538 -27.43 -0.42 8.75
N MET A 539 -27.32 -0.98 9.96
CA MET A 539 -28.31 -0.79 11.02
C MET A 539 -28.43 0.67 11.46
N ALA A 540 -27.31 1.36 11.69
CA ALA A 540 -27.31 2.79 12.06
C ALA A 540 -28.02 3.67 11.01
N ALA A 541 -27.87 3.37 9.72
CA ALA A 541 -28.57 4.10 8.67
C ALA A 541 -30.08 3.80 8.61
N LEU A 542 -30.52 2.56 8.91
CA LEU A 542 -31.95 2.23 9.02
C LEU A 542 -32.64 2.99 10.17
N LEU A 543 -31.96 3.17 11.31
CA LEU A 543 -32.47 4.00 12.42
C LEU A 543 -32.70 5.45 11.95
N CYS A 544 -31.71 6.03 11.27
CA CYS A 544 -31.81 7.40 10.77
C CYS A 544 -32.91 7.53 9.70
N ALA A 545 -33.09 6.52 8.83
CA ALA A 545 -34.18 6.47 7.86
C ALA A 545 -35.58 6.38 8.49
N GLN A 546 -35.69 5.85 9.71
CA GLN A 546 -36.92 5.90 10.51
C GLN A 546 -36.98 7.12 11.44
N GLY A 547 -36.04 8.07 11.36
CA GLY A 547 -35.88 9.17 12.32
C GLY A 547 -37.16 9.95 12.62
N ASP A 548 -37.94 10.33 11.60
CA ASP A 548 -39.23 11.04 11.79
C ASP A 548 -40.24 10.26 12.65
N LYS A 549 -40.22 8.92 12.61
CA LYS A 549 -41.10 8.05 13.40
C LYS A 549 -40.53 7.78 14.80
N LEU A 550 -39.21 7.80 14.95
CA LEU A 550 -38.49 7.42 16.17
C LEU A 550 -38.07 8.61 17.04
N LYS A 551 -38.25 9.85 16.58
CA LYS A 551 -37.69 11.08 17.19
C LYS A 551 -38.04 11.33 18.67
N ALA A 552 -39.11 10.73 19.17
CA ALA A 552 -39.50 10.81 20.59
C ALA A 552 -38.74 9.82 21.50
N GLU A 553 -38.07 8.82 20.92
CA GLU A 553 -37.37 7.73 21.60
C GLU A 553 -35.87 7.70 21.26
N ILE A 554 -35.51 8.09 20.03
CA ILE A 554 -34.15 8.14 19.49
C ILE A 554 -34.00 9.46 18.70
N ASP A 555 -33.42 10.49 19.33
CA ASP A 555 -33.01 11.73 18.67
C ASP A 555 -31.49 11.71 18.45
N LEU A 556 -31.05 11.85 17.20
CA LEU A 556 -29.66 11.69 16.77
C LEU A 556 -29.18 12.95 16.05
N ARG A 557 -28.12 13.57 16.57
CA ARG A 557 -27.57 14.83 16.03
C ARG A 557 -26.67 14.59 14.81
N PHE A 558 -26.01 13.42 14.74
CA PHE A 558 -25.19 12.98 13.62
C PHE A 558 -24.96 11.44 13.62
N VAL A 559 -24.48 10.92 12.49
CA VAL A 559 -24.11 9.50 12.32
C VAL A 559 -22.74 9.33 11.62
N ILE A 560 -21.98 8.30 12.00
CA ILE A 560 -20.68 7.95 11.43
C ILE A 560 -20.74 6.51 10.89
N LEU A 561 -20.43 6.30 9.61
CA LEU A 561 -20.69 5.06 8.88
C LEU A 561 -19.41 4.50 8.24
N CYS A 562 -18.78 3.53 8.91
CA CYS A 562 -17.52 2.95 8.49
C CYS A 562 -17.72 1.67 7.64
N SER A 563 -17.33 1.67 6.37
CA SER A 563 -17.60 0.62 5.36
C SER A 563 -19.03 0.06 5.46
N GLY A 564 -20.04 0.94 5.39
CA GLY A 564 -21.46 0.57 5.45
C GLY A 564 -22.09 0.22 4.10
N PHE A 565 -23.29 -0.35 4.12
CA PHE A 565 -24.09 -0.69 2.95
C PHE A 565 -25.57 -0.40 3.20
N ALA A 566 -26.34 -0.14 2.14
CA ALA A 566 -27.79 -0.14 2.21
C ALA A 566 -28.32 -1.57 1.99
N LEU A 567 -29.33 -1.97 2.76
CA LEU A 567 -30.02 -3.26 2.60
C LEU A 567 -31.11 -3.16 1.52
N PRO A 568 -31.48 -4.26 0.84
CA PRO A 568 -32.48 -4.27 -0.23
C PRO A 568 -33.95 -4.15 0.27
N LEU A 569 -34.18 -3.50 1.42
CA LEU A 569 -35.49 -3.26 2.03
C LEU A 569 -36.11 -1.98 1.45
N ALA A 570 -36.85 -2.11 0.35
CA ALA A 570 -37.35 -0.98 -0.44
C ALA A 570 -38.13 0.07 0.37
N ASP A 571 -38.94 -0.35 1.34
CA ASP A 571 -39.81 0.54 2.12
C ASP A 571 -39.07 1.48 3.09
N PHE A 572 -37.82 1.19 3.41
CA PHE A 572 -37.00 2.01 4.30
C PHE A 572 -36.34 3.20 3.57
N TRP A 573 -36.22 3.15 2.24
CA TRP A 573 -35.50 4.15 1.45
C TRP A 573 -36.43 5.02 0.59
N GLN A 574 -37.74 5.05 0.90
CA GLN A 574 -38.75 5.84 0.17
C GLN A 574 -38.57 7.37 0.34
N LYS A 575 -37.77 7.82 1.32
CA LYS A 575 -37.40 9.22 1.55
C LYS A 575 -35.89 9.36 1.81
N PRO A 576 -35.27 10.50 1.48
CA PRO A 576 -33.91 10.81 1.91
C PRO A 576 -33.80 10.92 3.43
N ILE A 577 -32.64 10.54 3.97
CA ILE A 577 -32.34 10.58 5.40
C ILE A 577 -31.84 11.99 5.78
N ASN A 578 -32.65 12.77 6.49
CA ASN A 578 -32.26 14.06 7.06
C ASN A 578 -31.53 13.86 8.40
N CYS A 579 -30.25 13.49 8.33
CA CYS A 579 -29.35 13.40 9.47
C CYS A 579 -27.90 13.66 9.01
N PRO A 580 -27.13 14.57 9.63
CA PRO A 580 -25.73 14.80 9.27
C PRO A 580 -24.89 13.52 9.37
N SER A 581 -24.21 13.14 8.30
CA SER A 581 -23.53 11.84 8.20
C SER A 581 -22.06 11.97 7.79
N LEU A 582 -21.22 11.08 8.33
CA LEU A 582 -19.81 10.95 7.98
C LEU A 582 -19.53 9.51 7.54
N HIS A 583 -19.33 9.31 6.24
CA HIS A 583 -19.03 8.01 5.64
C HIS A 583 -17.51 7.82 5.51
N ILE A 584 -16.98 6.69 5.98
CA ILE A 584 -15.54 6.37 5.95
C ILE A 584 -15.36 4.97 5.36
N PHE A 585 -14.73 4.79 4.20
CA PHE A 585 -14.62 3.46 3.59
C PHE A 585 -13.42 3.28 2.66
N GLY A 586 -13.12 2.02 2.32
CA GLY A 586 -12.02 1.68 1.42
C GLY A 586 -12.24 2.25 0.01
N SER A 587 -11.24 2.91 -0.58
CA SER A 587 -11.32 3.47 -1.94
C SER A 587 -11.24 2.41 -3.05
N ASP A 588 -10.41 1.38 -2.85
CA ASP A 588 -10.15 0.30 -3.81
C ASP A 588 -11.07 -0.92 -3.56
N PRO A 589 -12.01 -1.24 -4.48
CA PRO A 589 -12.90 -2.41 -4.35
C PRO A 589 -12.17 -3.75 -4.24
N ARG A 590 -10.91 -3.84 -4.69
CA ARG A 590 -10.11 -5.08 -4.61
C ARG A 590 -9.53 -5.33 -3.21
N LYS A 591 -9.53 -4.31 -2.34
CA LYS A 591 -9.05 -4.36 -0.96
C LYS A 591 -10.18 -4.49 0.05
N ASP A 592 -11.32 -3.81 -0.14
CA ASP A 592 -12.53 -4.09 0.63
C ASP A 592 -13.33 -5.23 -0.01
N ARG A 593 -12.90 -6.47 0.28
CA ARG A 593 -13.55 -7.70 -0.21
C ARG A 593 -14.84 -8.07 0.53
N GLN A 594 -15.33 -7.21 1.42
CA GLN A 594 -16.60 -7.43 2.13
C GLN A 594 -17.63 -6.43 1.61
N ILE A 595 -17.36 -5.13 1.73
CA ILE A 595 -18.31 -4.07 1.36
C ILE A 595 -17.61 -3.07 0.43
N THR A 596 -17.94 -3.13 -0.87
CA THR A 596 -17.22 -2.33 -1.88
C THR A 596 -17.44 -0.83 -1.71
N SER A 597 -16.50 -0.02 -2.23
CA SER A 597 -16.61 1.44 -2.22
C SER A 597 -17.89 1.95 -2.89
N HIS A 598 -18.34 1.28 -3.95
CA HIS A 598 -19.62 1.56 -4.61
C HIS A 598 -20.82 1.31 -3.67
N THR A 599 -20.81 0.21 -2.90
CA THR A 599 -21.86 -0.11 -1.93
C THR A 599 -21.95 0.93 -0.80
N SER A 600 -20.81 1.44 -0.33
CA SER A 600 -20.77 2.52 0.68
C SER A 600 -21.14 3.90 0.11
N ARG A 601 -20.78 4.20 -1.14
CA ARG A 601 -21.28 5.40 -1.87
C ARG A 601 -22.80 5.32 -2.09
N TYR A 602 -23.34 4.14 -2.41
CA TYR A 602 -24.79 3.95 -2.56
C TYR A 602 -25.52 4.21 -1.23
N LEU A 603 -24.97 3.78 -0.09
CA LEU A 603 -25.51 4.14 1.22
C LEU A 603 -25.46 5.67 1.47
N ALA A 604 -24.38 6.35 1.09
CA ALA A 604 -24.30 7.80 1.19
C ALA A 604 -25.36 8.53 0.34
N SER A 605 -25.75 7.95 -0.81
CA SER A 605 -26.86 8.45 -1.65
C SER A 605 -28.27 8.27 -1.06
N ARG A 606 -28.40 7.66 0.13
CA ARG A 606 -29.68 7.59 0.85
C ARG A 606 -29.92 8.81 1.75
N PHE A 607 -28.87 9.56 2.07
CA PHE A 607 -28.96 10.78 2.89
C PHE A 607 -29.29 11.99 2.03
N GLU A 608 -29.89 13.02 2.64
CA GLU A 608 -30.28 14.25 1.96
C GLU A 608 -29.05 15.06 1.49
N ASP A 609 -29.17 15.72 0.33
CA ASP A 609 -28.04 16.43 -0.30
C ASP A 609 -27.50 17.53 0.62
N GLY A 610 -26.20 17.43 0.93
CA GLY A 610 -25.51 18.33 1.86
C GLY A 610 -25.44 17.82 3.31
N CYS A 611 -26.16 16.75 3.68
CA CYS A 611 -25.98 16.09 4.98
C CYS A 611 -24.74 15.18 5.03
N SER A 612 -24.32 14.62 3.89
CA SER A 612 -23.23 13.64 3.78
C SER A 612 -21.83 14.24 3.60
N VAL A 613 -20.88 13.79 4.43
CA VAL A 613 -19.43 13.95 4.23
C VAL A 613 -18.82 12.57 3.93
N ILE A 614 -17.97 12.46 2.91
CA ILE A 614 -17.33 11.20 2.50
C ILE A 614 -15.81 11.29 2.67
N ILE A 615 -15.21 10.25 3.25
CA ILE A 615 -13.77 10.05 3.40
C ILE A 615 -13.40 8.66 2.87
N GLU A 616 -12.49 8.58 1.89
CA GLU A 616 -12.04 7.32 1.30
C GLU A 616 -10.57 7.02 1.66
N HIS A 617 -10.20 5.74 1.79
CA HIS A 617 -8.85 5.33 2.18
C HIS A 617 -8.35 4.02 1.55
N GLU A 618 -7.04 3.89 1.35
CA GLU A 618 -6.45 2.78 0.58
C GLU A 618 -6.38 1.41 1.29
N PHE A 619 -7.05 1.23 2.44
CA PHE A 619 -6.80 0.12 3.38
C PHE A 619 -7.87 -0.98 3.41
N GLY A 620 -8.88 -0.92 2.55
CA GLY A 620 -9.96 -1.92 2.51
C GLY A 620 -10.84 -1.90 3.76
N HIS A 621 -11.30 -3.07 4.20
CA HIS A 621 -12.35 -3.23 5.23
C HIS A 621 -11.91 -2.96 6.68
N ILE A 622 -11.42 -1.76 6.96
CA ILE A 622 -10.98 -1.32 8.29
C ILE A 622 -11.42 0.11 8.60
N ILE A 623 -11.53 0.45 9.89
CA ILE A 623 -11.42 1.85 10.33
C ILE A 623 -9.93 2.23 10.25
N PRO A 624 -9.54 3.34 9.58
CA PRO A 624 -8.14 3.76 9.49
C PRO A 624 -7.51 4.02 10.86
N THR A 625 -6.36 3.39 11.14
CA THR A 625 -5.65 3.54 12.43
C THR A 625 -4.29 4.23 12.32
N ARG A 626 -3.68 4.26 11.13
CA ARG A 626 -2.36 4.83 10.84
C ARG A 626 -2.28 5.47 9.44
N LEU A 627 -2.50 6.79 9.36
CA LEU A 627 -1.83 7.72 8.43
C LEU A 627 -2.33 9.16 8.68
N GLN A 628 -1.51 10.14 8.22
CA GLN A 628 -1.70 11.60 8.14
C GLN A 628 -2.67 12.30 9.13
N HIS A 629 -2.20 13.37 9.80
CA HIS A 629 -3.04 14.28 10.59
C HIS A 629 -4.30 14.74 9.82
N LYS A 630 -4.12 15.11 8.55
CA LYS A 630 -5.15 15.53 7.59
C LYS A 630 -6.35 14.58 7.41
N LEU A 631 -6.21 13.29 7.75
CA LEU A 631 -7.30 12.32 7.61
C LEU A 631 -8.29 12.35 8.80
N PHE A 632 -7.87 12.94 9.93
CA PHE A 632 -8.68 13.09 11.13
C PHE A 632 -9.05 14.55 11.41
N GLU A 633 -8.35 15.51 10.80
CA GLU A 633 -8.70 16.93 10.83
C GLU A 633 -10.16 17.19 10.41
N PRO A 634 -10.71 16.63 9.32
CA PRO A 634 -12.14 16.79 8.98
C PRO A 634 -13.08 16.24 10.07
N ILE A 635 -12.75 15.08 10.66
CA ILE A 635 -13.57 14.43 11.69
C ILE A 635 -13.60 15.29 12.96
N ILE A 636 -12.43 15.79 13.38
CA ILE A 636 -12.28 16.66 14.55
C ILE A 636 -12.89 18.04 14.27
N TYR A 637 -12.77 18.57 13.05
CA TYR A 637 -13.39 19.83 12.64
C TYR A 637 -14.92 19.74 12.68
N SER A 638 -15.52 18.68 12.11
CA SER A 638 -16.96 18.41 12.17
C SER A 638 -17.46 18.24 13.62
N LEU A 639 -16.76 17.47 14.45
CA LEU A 639 -17.15 17.29 15.86
C LEU A 639 -16.91 18.55 16.72
N ASN A 640 -16.02 19.45 16.30
CA ASN A 640 -15.82 20.76 16.95
C ASN A 640 -16.77 21.85 16.41
N SER A 641 -17.35 21.69 15.20
CA SER A 641 -18.25 22.68 14.59
C SER A 641 -19.68 22.67 15.14
N GLU A 642 -19.89 22.07 16.33
CA GLU A 642 -21.11 22.05 17.15
C GLU A 642 -21.92 23.36 17.12
N LEU A 643 -21.25 24.51 17.07
CA LEU A 643 -21.87 25.84 17.10
C LEU A 643 -22.54 26.30 15.79
N HIS A 644 -22.21 25.73 14.61
CA HIS A 644 -22.65 26.25 13.31
C HIS A 644 -23.35 25.24 12.38
N TRP A 645 -23.67 24.02 12.84
CA TRP A 645 -24.42 23.05 12.02
C TRP A 645 -25.79 23.56 11.56
N LYS A 646 -26.47 24.43 12.35
CA LYS A 646 -27.78 24.98 11.99
C LYS A 646 -27.74 26.17 11.02
N GLU A 647 -26.62 26.89 10.91
CA GLU A 647 -26.51 28.05 9.99
C GLU A 647 -26.29 27.65 8.52
N ARG A 648 -26.16 26.35 8.23
CA ARG A 648 -26.23 25.81 6.86
C ARG A 648 -27.65 25.44 6.42
N ILE A 649 -28.67 25.60 7.28
CA ILE A 649 -30.04 25.09 7.05
C ILE A 649 -31.07 26.21 7.25
N ALA A 650 -31.04 27.22 6.37
CA ALA A 650 -31.99 28.35 6.40
C ALA A 650 -32.19 29.02 5.02
N VAL A 651 -32.60 28.27 3.99
CA VAL A 651 -33.19 28.84 2.76
C VAL A 651 -34.50 28.11 2.47
N ASN A 652 -35.62 28.69 2.91
CA ASN A 652 -36.94 28.12 2.74
C ASN A 652 -37.50 28.50 1.33
N PRO A 653 -37.86 27.57 0.43
CA PRO A 653 -38.17 27.88 -0.98
C PRO A 653 -39.47 28.64 -1.27
N ALA A 654 -40.06 29.35 -0.30
CA ALA A 654 -41.51 29.62 -0.27
C ALA A 654 -41.93 31.09 -0.10
N GLU A 655 -41.08 32.11 -0.34
CA GLU A 655 -41.49 33.51 -0.15
C GLU A 655 -40.88 34.57 -1.09
N GLU A 656 -40.68 34.29 -2.40
CA GLU A 656 -40.42 35.38 -3.38
C GLU A 656 -41.25 35.29 -4.68
N ALA A 657 -42.46 34.74 -4.59
CA ALA A 657 -43.47 34.86 -5.64
C ALA A 657 -44.12 36.26 -5.72
N ASN A 658 -43.56 37.31 -5.07
CA ASN A 658 -44.21 38.63 -5.01
C ASN A 658 -43.29 39.84 -4.70
N ARG A 659 -42.55 40.36 -5.70
CA ARG A 659 -42.35 41.83 -5.93
C ARG A 659 -41.53 42.16 -7.19
N LYS A 660 -42.20 42.59 -8.26
CA LYS A 660 -41.60 43.41 -9.33
C LYS A 660 -41.58 44.87 -8.86
N GLY A 661 -40.44 45.59 -8.92
CA GLY A 661 -40.39 46.98 -8.41
C GLY A 661 -39.10 47.80 -8.60
N THR A 662 -38.91 48.35 -9.81
CA THR A 662 -38.38 49.71 -10.10
C THR A 662 -37.10 50.25 -9.40
N MET A 663 -35.98 50.16 -10.12
CA MET A 663 -35.01 51.23 -10.47
C MET A 663 -34.70 52.47 -9.58
N LYS A 664 -33.36 52.77 -9.52
CA LYS A 664 -32.65 54.07 -9.80
C LYS A 664 -32.19 55.06 -8.67
N ILE A 665 -30.88 55.38 -8.73
CA ILE A 665 -30.23 56.74 -8.83
C ILE A 665 -29.50 57.42 -7.62
N LEU A 666 -28.18 57.67 -7.84
CA LEU A 666 -27.25 58.75 -7.35
C LEU A 666 -27.04 59.02 -5.82
N SER A 667 -25.92 59.62 -5.31
CA SER A 667 -24.50 59.71 -5.75
C SER A 667 -23.56 60.43 -4.76
N ARG A 668 -22.27 60.00 -4.65
CA ARG A 668 -21.05 60.75 -4.15
C ARG A 668 -21.09 61.25 -2.68
N LYS A 669 -20.00 61.41 -1.91
CA LYS A 669 -18.52 61.25 -2.04
C LYS A 669 -17.99 60.77 -0.63
N LEU A 670 -16.76 60.89 -0.09
CA LEU A 670 -15.49 61.56 -0.42
C LEU A 670 -14.24 60.67 -0.12
N LEU A 671 -13.53 60.89 1.01
CA LEU A 671 -12.17 60.43 1.39
C LEU A 671 -12.04 60.49 2.95
N HIS A 672 -11.05 59.96 3.67
CA HIS A 672 -9.59 59.90 3.43
C HIS A 672 -8.88 58.82 4.32
N GLN A 673 -7.93 58.05 3.75
CA GLN A 673 -6.78 57.32 4.38
C GLN A 673 -7.01 56.34 5.58
N LEU A 674 -6.30 55.21 5.78
CA LEU A 674 -5.25 54.51 5.01
C LEU A 674 -5.08 53.03 5.44
N SER A 675 -4.34 52.26 4.62
CA SER A 675 -3.68 50.97 4.90
C SER A 675 -4.41 49.65 4.56
N PHE A 676 -3.56 48.63 4.34
CA PHE A 676 -3.77 47.27 3.86
C PHE A 676 -4.42 47.05 2.48
N LYS A 677 -3.92 45.99 1.80
CA LYS A 677 -4.10 45.73 0.38
C LYS A 677 -4.73 44.35 0.14
N GLN A 678 -5.32 44.25 -1.06
CA GLN A 678 -5.43 43.05 -1.91
C GLN A 678 -6.48 41.97 -1.57
N ALA A 679 -7.41 41.86 -2.52
CA ALA A 679 -7.98 40.62 -3.03
C ALA A 679 -9.01 39.86 -2.17
N ILE A 680 -10.13 40.52 -1.87
CA ILE A 680 -11.43 39.84 -1.95
C ILE A 680 -11.64 39.39 -3.40
N ARG A 681 -11.23 38.17 -3.75
CA ARG A 681 -11.80 37.47 -4.90
C ARG A 681 -13.06 36.75 -4.41
N ARG A 682 -14.21 37.20 -4.90
CA ARG A 682 -15.47 36.49 -4.77
C ARG A 682 -15.30 35.10 -5.39
N CYS A 683 -15.45 34.03 -4.61
CA CYS A 683 -16.12 32.85 -5.13
C CYS A 683 -17.60 33.20 -5.21
N THR A 684 -17.98 33.85 -6.31
CA THR A 684 -19.35 33.78 -6.80
C THR A 684 -19.73 32.31 -6.90
N TYR A 685 -20.92 31.93 -6.42
CA TYR A 685 -21.54 30.70 -6.92
C TYR A 685 -21.58 30.79 -8.43
N SER A 686 -20.87 29.90 -9.12
CA SER A 686 -20.97 29.81 -10.57
C SER A 686 -22.30 29.17 -10.91
N THR A 687 -23.31 30.02 -11.12
CA THR A 687 -24.49 29.69 -11.94
C THR A 687 -24.15 29.65 -13.43
N GLY A 688 -22.89 29.88 -13.80
CA GLY A 688 -22.36 29.48 -15.09
C GLY A 688 -22.56 27.98 -15.27
N LYS A 689 -23.17 27.60 -16.40
CA LYS A 689 -23.27 26.21 -16.86
C LYS A 689 -21.90 25.55 -16.71
N VAL A 690 -21.88 24.27 -16.31
CA VAL A 690 -20.72 23.42 -16.61
C VAL A 690 -20.67 23.34 -18.14
N SER A 691 -19.75 24.09 -18.75
CA SER A 691 -19.53 24.05 -20.19
C SER A 691 -19.06 22.65 -20.56
N ASP A 692 -19.89 21.94 -21.31
CA ASP A 692 -19.44 20.77 -22.02
C ASP A 692 -18.49 21.22 -23.15
N PHE A 693 -17.34 20.58 -23.24
CA PHE A 693 -16.31 20.84 -24.23
C PHE A 693 -16.05 19.60 -25.12
N GLY A 694 -16.93 18.60 -25.07
CA GLY A 694 -16.85 17.34 -25.83
C GLY A 694 -15.89 16.29 -25.25
N GLN A 695 -15.10 16.65 -24.25
CA GLN A 695 -14.23 15.72 -23.50
C GLN A 695 -14.30 16.01 -21.99
N PRO A 696 -13.90 15.05 -21.13
CA PRO A 696 -13.84 15.26 -19.69
C PRO A 696 -13.02 16.47 -19.29
N THR A 697 -13.48 17.19 -18.26
CA THR A 697 -12.77 18.29 -17.60
C THR A 697 -12.87 18.12 -16.09
N SER A 698 -12.04 18.83 -15.31
CA SER A 698 -12.14 18.79 -13.84
C SER A 698 -13.46 19.36 -13.29
N ALA A 699 -14.20 20.13 -14.09
CA ALA A 699 -15.51 20.66 -13.71
C ALA A 699 -16.66 19.68 -14.02
N SER A 700 -16.55 18.89 -15.10
CA SER A 700 -17.57 17.89 -15.48
C SER A 700 -17.31 16.50 -14.89
N HIS A 701 -16.04 16.17 -14.65
CA HIS A 701 -15.58 14.85 -14.18
C HIS A 701 -14.53 14.98 -13.05
N PRO A 702 -14.82 15.65 -11.91
CA PRO A 702 -13.88 15.82 -10.80
C PRO A 702 -13.39 14.50 -10.19
N GLN A 703 -14.13 13.41 -10.36
CA GLN A 703 -13.74 12.04 -9.98
C GLN A 703 -12.67 11.42 -10.89
N LEU A 704 -12.39 12.03 -12.05
CA LEU A 704 -11.44 11.55 -13.06
C LEU A 704 -10.27 12.52 -13.28
N MET A 705 -10.51 13.83 -13.17
CA MET A 705 -9.55 14.89 -13.46
C MET A 705 -9.47 15.91 -12.33
N LYS A 706 -8.24 16.28 -11.94
CA LYS A 706 -8.01 17.33 -10.94
C LYS A 706 -8.03 18.72 -11.58
N GLU A 707 -8.30 19.74 -10.77
CA GLU A 707 -8.23 21.13 -11.23
C GLU A 707 -6.83 21.45 -11.78
N GLY A 708 -6.76 21.93 -13.02
CA GLY A 708 -5.51 22.20 -13.74
C GLY A 708 -4.92 21.01 -14.51
N GLU A 709 -5.66 19.90 -14.66
CA GLU A 709 -5.37 18.83 -15.62
C GLU A 709 -6.12 19.07 -16.96
N ILE A 710 -5.50 18.78 -18.10
CA ILE A 710 -6.14 18.84 -19.44
C ILE A 710 -6.59 17.45 -19.90
N THR A 711 -5.84 16.43 -19.51
CA THR A 711 -6.23 15.02 -19.61
C THR A 711 -5.93 14.35 -18.25
N PRO A 712 -6.61 13.25 -17.90
CA PRO A 712 -6.47 12.64 -16.57
C PRO A 712 -5.02 12.35 -16.20
N GLY A 713 -4.53 12.99 -15.13
CA GLY A 713 -3.15 12.86 -14.66
C GLY A 713 -2.09 13.73 -15.36
N ILE A 714 -2.38 14.42 -16.48
CA ILE A 714 -1.45 15.34 -17.16
C ILE A 714 -1.88 16.80 -16.96
N ALA A 715 -1.05 17.56 -16.24
CA ALA A 715 -1.31 18.96 -15.90
C ALA A 715 -1.16 19.92 -17.10
N THR A 716 -1.93 21.01 -17.11
CA THR A 716 -1.80 22.13 -18.08
C THR A 716 -0.36 22.60 -18.25
N LYS A 717 0.40 22.68 -17.14
CA LYS A 717 1.81 23.11 -17.16
C LYS A 717 2.71 22.16 -17.94
N GLU A 718 2.40 20.87 -17.95
CA GLU A 718 3.17 19.86 -18.69
C GLU A 718 2.94 20.00 -20.19
N TYR A 719 1.69 20.17 -20.63
CA TYR A 719 1.36 20.47 -22.02
C TYR A 719 2.06 21.74 -22.53
N ILE A 720 2.03 22.84 -21.76
CA ILE A 720 2.77 24.07 -22.10
C ILE A 720 4.28 23.79 -22.18
N SER A 721 4.84 22.98 -21.28
CA SER A 721 6.25 22.60 -21.30
C SER A 721 6.62 21.72 -22.51
N ARG A 722 5.74 20.80 -22.95
CA ARG A 722 5.91 19.99 -24.16
C ARG A 722 5.94 20.87 -25.41
N ARG A 723 5.03 21.85 -25.51
CA ARG A 723 4.99 22.84 -26.60
C ARG A 723 6.24 23.73 -26.62
N LYS A 724 6.68 24.22 -25.46
CA LYS A 724 7.92 25.01 -25.34
C LYS A 724 9.15 24.20 -25.77
N ARG A 725 9.28 22.95 -25.31
CA ARG A 725 10.36 22.04 -25.73
C ARG A 725 10.36 21.78 -27.24
N LEU A 726 9.19 21.68 -27.88
CA LEU A 726 9.12 21.53 -29.34
C LEU A 726 9.64 22.77 -30.07
N LEU A 727 9.25 23.97 -29.63
CA LEU A 727 9.79 25.22 -30.19
C LEU A 727 11.30 25.35 -29.95
N GLU A 728 11.82 24.86 -28.82
CA GLU A 728 13.27 24.84 -28.53
C GLU A 728 14.08 23.86 -29.40
N LEU A 729 13.43 22.88 -30.04
CA LEU A 729 14.07 21.95 -30.99
C LEU A 729 13.94 22.39 -32.46
N LEU A 730 13.00 23.28 -32.78
CA LEU A 730 12.76 23.75 -34.14
C LEU A 730 13.67 24.94 -34.50
N PRO A 731 14.11 25.09 -35.77
CA PRO A 731 14.87 26.27 -36.21
C PRO A 731 14.09 27.58 -36.02
N GLU A 732 14.79 28.70 -35.84
CA GLU A 732 14.14 30.01 -35.68
C GLU A 732 13.21 30.37 -36.86
N ASN A 733 12.10 31.03 -36.53
CA ASN A 733 10.98 31.35 -37.43
C ASN A 733 10.33 30.11 -38.11
N SER A 734 10.47 28.91 -37.55
CA SER A 734 9.73 27.73 -38.03
C SER A 734 8.25 27.78 -37.65
N LEU A 735 7.43 27.14 -38.49
CA LEU A 735 6.03 26.83 -38.23
C LEU A 735 5.84 25.30 -38.22
N ALA A 736 5.18 24.76 -37.20
CA ALA A 736 4.76 23.36 -37.17
C ALA A 736 3.23 23.25 -37.32
N ILE A 737 2.76 22.27 -38.08
CA ILE A 737 1.33 21.95 -38.27
C ILE A 737 1.09 20.48 -37.87
N ILE A 738 0.11 20.25 -37.01
CA ILE A 738 -0.32 18.92 -36.56
C ILE A 738 -1.84 18.85 -36.67
N ALA A 739 -2.39 17.83 -37.33
CA ALA A 739 -3.83 17.63 -37.43
C ALA A 739 -4.32 16.57 -36.44
N ALA A 740 -5.56 16.74 -35.97
CA ALA A 740 -6.28 15.68 -35.27
C ALA A 740 -6.52 14.50 -36.22
N ALA A 741 -6.63 13.29 -35.65
CA ALA A 741 -6.99 12.11 -36.42
C ALA A 741 -8.39 12.25 -37.06
N PRO A 742 -8.60 11.70 -38.26
CA PRO A 742 -9.93 11.61 -38.85
C PRO A 742 -10.78 10.57 -38.12
N VAL A 743 -12.10 10.77 -38.09
CA VAL A 743 -13.04 9.71 -37.70
C VAL A 743 -12.99 8.61 -38.76
N LYS A 744 -12.68 7.38 -38.34
CA LYS A 744 -12.69 6.20 -39.23
C LYS A 744 -14.06 5.55 -39.20
N MET A 745 -14.61 5.25 -40.37
CA MET A 745 -15.91 4.61 -40.52
C MET A 745 -15.77 3.09 -40.60
N MET A 746 -16.64 2.36 -39.90
CA MET A 746 -16.79 0.90 -39.97
C MET A 746 -17.74 0.52 -41.12
N THR A 747 -18.81 1.28 -41.27
CA THR A 747 -19.70 1.33 -42.44
C THR A 747 -20.07 2.79 -42.69
N ASP A 748 -20.69 3.11 -43.83
CA ASP A 748 -20.96 4.48 -44.32
C ASP A 748 -21.49 5.49 -43.28
N VAL A 749 -22.23 5.02 -42.26
CA VAL A 749 -22.82 5.85 -41.19
C VAL A 749 -22.41 5.43 -39.76
N VAL A 750 -21.61 4.38 -39.59
CA VAL A 750 -21.19 3.87 -38.26
C VAL A 750 -19.69 4.11 -38.05
N PRO A 751 -19.28 4.99 -37.12
CA PRO A 751 -17.86 5.21 -36.82
C PRO A 751 -17.26 4.11 -35.93
N TYR A 752 -15.96 3.86 -36.08
CA TYR A 752 -15.16 3.20 -35.05
C TYR A 752 -14.96 4.12 -33.84
N THR A 753 -14.76 3.54 -32.66
CA THR A 753 -14.42 4.28 -31.43
C THR A 753 -13.18 5.14 -31.62
N PHE A 754 -13.36 6.47 -31.65
CA PHE A 754 -12.29 7.42 -31.96
C PHE A 754 -11.02 7.22 -31.11
N ARG A 755 -9.85 7.29 -31.74
CA ARG A 755 -8.52 7.40 -31.12
C ARG A 755 -7.82 8.58 -31.78
N GLN A 756 -7.27 9.47 -30.97
CA GLN A 756 -6.57 10.66 -31.44
C GLN A 756 -5.20 10.31 -32.02
N ASP A 757 -4.67 11.19 -32.89
CA ASP A 757 -3.24 11.16 -33.24
C ASP A 757 -2.38 11.41 -31.99
N ALA A 758 -1.31 10.63 -31.82
CA ALA A 758 -0.51 10.68 -30.61
C ALA A 758 0.32 11.96 -30.48
N ASP A 759 0.81 12.54 -31.59
CA ASP A 759 1.53 13.83 -31.56
C ASP A 759 0.58 15.00 -31.23
N TYR A 760 -0.58 15.03 -31.88
CA TYR A 760 -1.64 16.00 -31.61
C TYR A 760 -2.10 15.92 -30.15
N LEU A 761 -2.35 14.71 -29.64
CA LEU A 761 -2.74 14.49 -28.25
C LEU A 761 -1.61 14.87 -27.27
N TYR A 762 -0.34 14.59 -27.59
CA TYR A 762 0.82 14.92 -26.76
C TYR A 762 1.03 16.42 -26.57
N LEU A 763 0.76 17.23 -27.62
CA LEU A 763 0.99 18.68 -27.62
C LEU A 763 -0.23 19.50 -27.16
N THR A 764 -1.45 19.03 -27.43
CA THR A 764 -2.70 19.80 -27.18
C THR A 764 -3.51 19.30 -25.99
N GLY A 765 -3.53 17.98 -25.73
CA GLY A 765 -4.49 17.35 -24.82
C GLY A 765 -5.93 17.26 -25.35
N CYS A 766 -6.15 17.65 -26.61
CA CYS A 766 -7.47 17.59 -27.26
C CYS A 766 -7.77 16.17 -27.76
N GLN A 767 -8.85 15.58 -27.26
CA GLN A 767 -9.33 14.23 -27.55
C GLN A 767 -10.43 14.20 -28.63
N GLN A 768 -10.60 15.29 -29.37
CA GLN A 768 -11.68 15.51 -30.35
C GLN A 768 -11.17 15.50 -31.80
N PRO A 769 -11.96 15.01 -32.77
CA PRO A 769 -11.57 14.96 -34.17
C PRO A 769 -11.60 16.35 -34.85
N GLY A 770 -10.99 16.44 -36.04
CA GLY A 770 -11.22 17.54 -36.99
C GLY A 770 -10.52 18.88 -36.70
N GLY A 771 -9.78 19.01 -35.59
CA GLY A 771 -8.96 20.20 -35.32
C GLY A 771 -7.60 20.18 -36.04
N VAL A 772 -7.01 21.36 -36.26
CA VAL A 772 -5.62 21.53 -36.73
C VAL A 772 -4.89 22.47 -35.79
N ALA A 773 -3.83 21.99 -35.17
CA ALA A 773 -2.95 22.75 -34.28
C ALA A 773 -1.75 23.27 -35.06
N VAL A 774 -1.36 24.50 -34.77
CA VAL A 774 -0.26 25.22 -35.41
C VAL A 774 0.62 25.82 -34.31
N LEU A 775 1.94 25.66 -34.42
CA LEU A 775 2.89 26.08 -33.38
C LEU A 775 4.03 26.92 -33.98
N SER A 776 4.29 28.10 -33.43
CA SER A 776 5.47 28.92 -33.75
C SER A 776 5.89 29.83 -32.59
N HIS A 777 7.08 30.42 -32.69
CA HIS A 777 7.51 31.47 -31.74
C HIS A 777 6.70 32.78 -31.88
N GLU A 778 6.00 32.99 -32.99
CA GLU A 778 5.19 34.20 -33.24
C GLU A 778 3.82 34.12 -32.56
N CYS A 779 3.13 32.97 -32.67
CA CYS A 779 1.74 32.79 -32.24
C CYS A 779 1.55 31.86 -31.02
N GLY A 780 2.62 31.24 -30.50
CA GLY A 780 2.48 30.18 -29.51
C GLY A 780 1.79 28.96 -30.11
N LEU A 781 0.75 28.45 -29.44
CA LEU A 781 -0.21 27.50 -29.98
C LEU A 781 -1.42 28.24 -30.56
N CYS A 782 -1.60 28.11 -31.87
CA CYS A 782 -2.82 28.49 -32.58
C CYS A 782 -3.63 27.22 -32.90
N MET A 783 -4.93 27.18 -32.60
CA MET A 783 -5.79 26.02 -32.91
C MET A 783 -6.98 26.37 -33.81
N PHE A 784 -7.04 25.73 -34.97
CA PHE A 784 -8.21 25.72 -35.84
C PHE A 784 -9.17 24.62 -35.40
N MET A 785 -10.33 24.99 -34.87
CA MET A 785 -11.31 24.07 -34.27
C MET A 785 -12.59 23.95 -35.11
N PRO A 786 -13.27 22.80 -35.13
CA PRO A 786 -14.57 22.64 -35.78
C PRO A 786 -15.65 23.60 -35.22
N GLU A 787 -16.61 23.97 -36.07
CA GLU A 787 -17.78 24.74 -35.66
C GLU A 787 -18.95 23.80 -35.37
N PRO A 788 -19.46 23.70 -34.12
CA PRO A 788 -20.60 22.87 -33.78
C PRO A 788 -21.87 23.38 -34.46
N LYS A 789 -22.40 22.64 -35.45
CA LYS A 789 -23.76 22.88 -35.94
C LYS A 789 -24.75 22.32 -34.91
N PRO A 790 -25.87 23.01 -34.60
CA PRO A 790 -26.86 22.53 -33.62
C PRO A 790 -27.42 21.14 -33.96
N HIS A 791 -27.54 20.81 -35.24
CA HIS A 791 -27.90 19.47 -35.71
C HIS A 791 -26.86 18.41 -35.31
N ASP A 792 -25.59 18.66 -35.62
CA ASP A 792 -24.52 17.67 -35.46
C ASP A 792 -24.28 17.37 -33.96
N VAL A 793 -24.46 18.37 -33.09
CA VAL A 793 -24.41 18.21 -31.62
C VAL A 793 -25.51 17.29 -31.07
N VAL A 794 -26.70 17.26 -31.68
CA VAL A 794 -27.79 16.35 -31.28
C VAL A 794 -27.45 14.88 -31.62
N TRP A 795 -26.67 14.63 -32.66
CA TRP A 795 -26.29 13.27 -33.09
C TRP A 795 -24.98 12.77 -32.49
N GLN A 796 -24.00 13.66 -32.28
CA GLN A 796 -22.61 13.29 -31.96
C GLN A 796 -22.16 13.76 -30.57
N GLY A 797 -23.00 14.53 -29.87
CA GLY A 797 -22.64 15.22 -28.63
C GLY A 797 -21.92 16.55 -28.88
N GLN A 798 -21.59 17.25 -27.80
CA GLN A 798 -20.82 18.48 -27.88
C GLN A 798 -19.40 18.19 -28.40
N ILE A 799 -18.82 19.12 -29.17
CA ILE A 799 -17.44 19.05 -29.66
C ILE A 799 -16.62 20.24 -29.16
N ALA A 800 -15.30 20.07 -29.09
CA ALA A 800 -14.37 21.14 -28.71
C ALA A 800 -14.33 22.22 -29.80
N GLY A 801 -14.96 23.37 -29.53
CA GLY A 801 -14.90 24.57 -30.38
C GLY A 801 -13.72 25.48 -30.06
N VAL A 802 -13.75 26.69 -30.62
CA VAL A 802 -12.75 27.76 -30.41
C VAL A 802 -12.55 28.06 -28.91
N ASP A 803 -13.65 28.15 -28.15
CA ASP A 803 -13.60 28.45 -26.72
C ASP A 803 -12.87 27.35 -25.93
N ALA A 804 -12.99 26.08 -26.33
CA ALA A 804 -12.26 24.97 -25.72
C ALA A 804 -10.74 25.08 -25.92
N ALA A 805 -10.30 25.55 -27.10
CA ALA A 805 -8.88 25.75 -27.36
C ALA A 805 -8.27 26.85 -26.47
N LEU A 806 -8.94 28.00 -26.34
CA LEU A 806 -8.50 29.11 -25.49
C LEU A 806 -8.60 28.76 -24.00
N GLU A 807 -9.75 28.27 -23.55
CA GLU A 807 -10.04 28.06 -22.13
C GLU A 807 -9.49 26.76 -21.56
N MET A 808 -9.48 25.66 -22.32
CA MET A 808 -9.03 24.34 -21.83
C MET A 808 -7.61 23.99 -22.29
N PHE A 809 -7.35 23.95 -23.60
CA PHE A 809 -6.05 23.52 -24.15
C PHE A 809 -4.93 24.57 -24.00
N LYS A 810 -5.31 25.80 -23.61
CA LYS A 810 -4.45 26.98 -23.47
C LYS A 810 -3.70 27.30 -24.76
N ALA A 811 -4.44 27.32 -25.86
CA ALA A 811 -4.00 27.95 -27.09
C ALA A 811 -3.95 29.47 -26.87
N GLU A 812 -2.86 30.11 -27.30
CA GLU A 812 -2.71 31.56 -27.33
C GLU A 812 -3.61 32.19 -28.41
N GLU A 813 -3.88 31.47 -29.50
CA GLU A 813 -4.84 31.84 -30.55
C GLU A 813 -5.79 30.66 -30.88
N ALA A 814 -7.02 30.95 -31.29
CA ALA A 814 -7.91 29.93 -31.83
C ALA A 814 -8.92 30.51 -32.83
N TYR A 815 -9.25 29.71 -33.84
CA TYR A 815 -10.14 30.09 -34.95
C TYR A 815 -11.02 28.93 -35.39
N PRO A 816 -12.16 29.19 -36.04
CA PRO A 816 -12.85 28.19 -36.83
C PRO A 816 -11.98 27.58 -37.93
N VAL A 817 -12.12 26.27 -38.20
CA VAL A 817 -11.54 25.61 -39.39
C VAL A 817 -12.00 26.28 -40.69
N SER A 818 -13.20 26.87 -40.73
CA SER A 818 -13.72 27.67 -41.86
C SER A 818 -12.96 28.99 -42.16
N LYS A 819 -11.95 29.32 -41.34
CA LYS A 819 -11.02 30.45 -41.54
C LYS A 819 -9.57 29.99 -41.78
N LEU A 820 -9.28 28.70 -41.74
CA LEU A 820 -7.93 28.14 -41.93
C LEU A 820 -7.36 28.55 -43.30
N ASP A 821 -8.19 28.51 -44.33
CA ASP A 821 -7.91 28.96 -45.71
C ASP A 821 -7.50 30.44 -45.83
N LYS A 822 -7.89 31.29 -44.88
CA LYS A 822 -7.62 32.74 -44.88
C LYS A 822 -6.43 33.12 -43.98
N ILE A 823 -6.18 32.34 -42.94
CA ILE A 823 -5.19 32.65 -41.89
C ILE A 823 -3.89 31.87 -42.11
N LEU A 824 -3.97 30.55 -42.26
CA LEU A 824 -2.79 29.67 -42.35
C LEU A 824 -1.86 30.00 -43.54
N PRO A 825 -2.34 30.37 -44.74
CA PRO A 825 -1.48 30.83 -45.84
C PRO A 825 -0.57 32.01 -45.47
N ASN A 826 -1.00 32.90 -44.58
CA ASN A 826 -0.19 34.05 -44.15
C ASN A 826 0.88 33.63 -43.13
N MET A 827 0.57 32.69 -42.24
CA MET A 827 1.54 32.07 -41.32
C MET A 827 2.62 31.29 -42.11
N ILE A 828 2.20 30.48 -43.10
CA ILE A 828 3.09 29.74 -44.00
C ILE A 828 4.00 30.68 -44.82
N LYS A 829 3.50 31.86 -45.22
CA LYS A 829 4.31 32.88 -45.90
C LYS A 829 5.37 33.52 -44.99
N ARG A 830 5.06 33.79 -43.71
CA ARG A 830 5.98 34.44 -42.75
C ARG A 830 7.13 33.53 -42.27
N SER A 831 6.88 32.22 -42.14
CA SER A 831 7.87 31.30 -41.59
C SER A 831 9.15 31.19 -42.44
N SER A 832 10.26 30.80 -41.84
CA SER A 832 11.49 30.38 -42.54
C SER A 832 11.36 28.96 -43.08
N LYS A 833 10.76 28.06 -42.29
CA LYS A 833 10.63 26.63 -42.55
C LYS A 833 9.26 26.11 -42.08
N LEU A 834 8.79 25.02 -42.69
CA LEU A 834 7.50 24.41 -42.38
C LEU A 834 7.69 22.95 -41.98
N PHE A 835 7.08 22.53 -40.87
CA PHE A 835 7.12 21.15 -40.39
C PHE A 835 5.71 20.61 -40.24
N HIS A 836 5.50 19.34 -40.61
CA HIS A 836 4.26 18.63 -40.33
C HIS A 836 4.51 17.12 -40.19
N ASN A 837 3.66 16.42 -39.45
CA ASN A 837 3.68 14.95 -39.49
C ASN A 837 3.13 14.50 -40.86
N LYS A 838 3.91 13.71 -41.60
CA LYS A 838 3.54 13.27 -42.96
C LYS A 838 2.50 12.16 -42.97
N LEU A 839 2.43 11.35 -41.92
CA LEU A 839 1.52 10.19 -41.83
C LEU A 839 0.11 10.62 -41.42
N THR A 840 -0.03 11.74 -40.72
CA THR A 840 -1.31 12.34 -40.30
C THR A 840 -1.61 13.68 -40.98
N ALA A 841 -1.02 13.90 -42.17
CA ALA A 841 -1.33 15.03 -43.02
C ALA A 841 -2.77 14.96 -43.56
N THR A 842 -3.40 16.13 -43.76
CA THR A 842 -4.79 16.22 -44.26
C THR A 842 -4.93 17.25 -45.39
N PRO A 843 -5.73 16.95 -46.44
CA PRO A 843 -6.16 17.88 -47.49
C PRO A 843 -6.52 19.29 -46.98
N THR A 844 -7.13 19.37 -45.78
CA THR A 844 -7.54 20.64 -45.14
C THR A 844 -6.44 21.70 -45.10
N TYR A 845 -5.15 21.32 -45.04
CA TYR A 845 -4.03 22.25 -45.16
C TYR A 845 -3.03 21.91 -46.27
N THR A 846 -2.92 20.65 -46.72
CA THR A 846 -1.96 20.27 -47.77
C THR A 846 -2.36 20.80 -49.15
N ASP A 847 -3.65 21.03 -49.36
CA ASP A 847 -4.20 21.41 -50.66
C ASP A 847 -4.22 22.95 -50.85
N LEU A 848 -3.79 23.68 -49.82
CA LEU A 848 -3.53 25.12 -49.91
C LEU A 848 -2.36 25.37 -50.87
N GLU A 849 -2.57 26.24 -51.86
CA GLU A 849 -1.53 26.64 -52.83
C GLU A 849 -0.22 27.08 -52.13
N THR A 850 -0.31 27.78 -51.00
CA THR A 850 0.88 28.17 -50.21
C THR A 850 1.62 27.00 -49.56
N PHE A 851 0.93 25.92 -49.20
CA PHE A 851 1.57 24.70 -48.71
C PHE A 851 2.26 23.95 -49.86
N GLN A 852 1.57 23.80 -51.00
CA GLN A 852 2.12 23.15 -52.18
C GLN A 852 3.35 23.90 -52.72
N ASN A 853 3.29 25.23 -52.83
CA ASN A 853 4.43 26.07 -53.20
C ASN A 853 5.57 25.94 -52.18
N ALA A 854 5.29 25.90 -50.88
CA ALA A 854 6.30 25.67 -49.85
C ALA A 854 6.96 24.28 -49.97
N ALA A 855 6.19 23.23 -50.29
CA ALA A 855 6.71 21.88 -50.52
C ALA A 855 7.61 21.83 -51.77
N HIS A 856 7.17 22.47 -52.86
CA HIS A 856 7.90 22.51 -54.13
C HIS A 856 9.29 23.19 -54.00
N VAL A 857 9.40 24.26 -53.19
CA VAL A 857 10.69 24.93 -52.91
C VAL A 857 11.50 24.28 -51.76
N GLY A 858 11.12 23.08 -51.30
CA GLY A 858 11.86 22.35 -50.26
C GLY A 858 11.74 22.92 -48.84
N LYS A 859 10.80 23.84 -48.58
CA LYS A 859 10.58 24.46 -47.27
C LYS A 859 9.93 23.50 -46.26
N VAL A 860 9.27 22.44 -46.74
CA VAL A 860 8.52 21.47 -45.91
C VAL A 860 9.42 20.35 -45.43
N SER A 861 9.30 19.98 -44.16
CA SER A 861 10.03 18.90 -43.50
C SER A 861 9.10 18.07 -42.60
N ASP A 862 9.55 16.87 -42.25
CA ASP A 862 8.80 16.01 -41.33
C ASP A 862 8.96 16.51 -39.88
N LEU A 863 7.86 16.62 -39.16
CA LEU A 863 7.85 16.96 -37.74
C LEU A 863 8.17 15.75 -36.85
N SER A 864 7.89 14.53 -37.33
CA SER A 864 7.87 13.29 -36.53
C SER A 864 9.18 13.02 -35.80
N ILE A 865 10.31 13.46 -36.35
CA ILE A 865 11.64 13.32 -35.74
C ILE A 865 11.68 14.03 -34.36
N PHE A 866 11.15 15.24 -34.29
CA PHE A 866 11.17 16.07 -33.08
C PHE A 866 10.11 15.63 -32.07
N THR A 867 8.88 15.33 -32.52
CA THR A 867 7.83 14.83 -31.61
C THR A 867 8.18 13.47 -31.03
N HIS A 868 8.79 12.57 -31.82
CA HIS A 868 9.26 11.27 -31.34
C HIS A 868 10.43 11.42 -30.34
N GLU A 869 11.34 12.38 -30.52
CA GLU A 869 12.37 12.71 -29.51
C GLU A 869 11.74 13.21 -28.20
N LEU A 870 10.71 14.05 -28.27
CA LEU A 870 10.03 14.55 -27.08
C LEU A 870 9.27 13.45 -26.32
N ARG A 871 8.60 12.54 -27.05
CA ARG A 871 7.86 11.37 -26.53
C ARG A 871 8.77 10.25 -26.03
N TRP A 872 10.03 10.18 -26.48
CA TRP A 872 10.93 9.07 -26.19
C TRP A 872 11.23 8.93 -24.68
N VAL A 873 11.49 10.05 -24.01
CA VAL A 873 11.78 10.12 -22.57
C VAL A 873 10.54 10.61 -21.82
N LYS A 874 9.94 9.74 -21.01
CA LYS A 874 8.66 9.96 -20.34
C LYS A 874 8.80 10.81 -19.08
N SER A 875 7.87 11.74 -18.87
CA SER A 875 7.73 12.49 -17.62
C SER A 875 7.23 11.60 -16.46
N PRO A 876 7.40 12.02 -15.19
CA PRO A 876 6.84 11.30 -14.04
C PRO A 876 5.32 11.09 -14.11
N SER A 877 4.58 11.98 -14.78
CA SER A 877 3.14 11.87 -15.00
C SER A 877 2.82 10.78 -16.03
N GLU A 878 3.61 10.71 -17.10
CA GLU A 878 3.51 9.70 -18.16
C GLU A 878 3.86 8.31 -17.62
N LEU A 879 4.95 8.20 -16.86
CA LEU A 879 5.36 6.97 -16.20
C LEU A 879 4.32 6.46 -15.19
N LYS A 880 3.54 7.35 -14.56
CA LYS A 880 2.42 6.94 -13.71
C LYS A 880 1.31 6.28 -14.54
N LEU A 881 0.92 6.88 -15.67
CA LEU A 881 -0.12 6.34 -16.55
C LEU A 881 0.30 5.00 -17.18
N MET A 882 1.56 4.89 -17.63
CA MET A 882 2.11 3.62 -18.13
C MET A 882 2.10 2.52 -17.07
N LYS A 883 2.58 2.81 -15.84
CA LYS A 883 2.54 1.85 -14.72
C LYS A 883 1.12 1.42 -14.35
N GLU A 884 0.15 2.33 -14.44
CA GLU A 884 -1.26 2.01 -14.21
C GLU A 884 -1.84 1.16 -15.35
N SER A 885 -1.48 1.43 -16.61
CA SER A 885 -1.85 0.59 -17.76
C SER A 885 -1.26 -0.82 -17.68
N ALA A 886 0.05 -0.93 -17.43
CA ALA A 886 0.75 -2.20 -17.22
C ALA A 886 0.11 -3.03 -16.08
N ALA A 887 -0.24 -2.37 -14.98
CA ALA A 887 -0.94 -3.02 -13.87
C ALA A 887 -2.37 -3.48 -14.23
N ILE A 888 -3.08 -2.77 -15.13
CA ILE A 888 -4.37 -3.21 -15.67
C ILE A 888 -4.20 -4.46 -16.51
N ALA A 889 -3.32 -4.44 -17.53
CA ALA A 889 -3.09 -5.57 -18.42
C ALA A 889 -2.58 -6.81 -17.67
N CYS A 890 -1.66 -6.65 -16.72
CA CYS A 890 -1.23 -7.71 -15.82
C CYS A 890 -2.43 -8.34 -15.09
N GLN A 891 -3.25 -7.52 -14.42
CA GLN A 891 -4.39 -8.03 -13.65
C GLN A 891 -5.52 -8.58 -14.55
N ALA A 892 -5.55 -8.25 -15.84
CA ALA A 892 -6.49 -8.79 -16.81
C ALA A 892 -6.02 -10.14 -17.38
N LEU A 893 -4.74 -10.25 -17.77
CA LEU A 893 -4.17 -11.51 -18.25
C LEU A 893 -4.15 -12.56 -17.14
N LEU A 894 -3.84 -12.18 -15.89
CA LEU A 894 -3.89 -13.09 -14.74
C LEU A 894 -5.27 -13.76 -14.56
N GLN A 895 -6.35 -13.00 -14.70
CA GLN A 895 -7.72 -13.54 -14.65
C GLN A 895 -8.07 -14.37 -15.88
N THR A 896 -7.46 -14.07 -17.03
CA THR A 896 -7.65 -14.81 -18.29
C THR A 896 -6.93 -16.16 -18.27
N MET A 897 -5.71 -16.22 -17.72
CA MET A 897 -4.98 -17.46 -17.46
C MET A 897 -5.82 -18.41 -16.58
N LEU A 898 -6.34 -17.91 -15.45
CA LEU A 898 -7.25 -18.67 -14.56
C LEU A 898 -8.51 -19.16 -15.28
N HIS A 899 -9.06 -18.38 -16.22
CA HIS A 899 -10.24 -18.74 -17.00
C HIS A 899 -9.96 -19.82 -18.06
N SER A 900 -8.74 -19.85 -18.62
CA SER A 900 -8.37 -20.70 -19.77
C SER A 900 -8.57 -22.19 -19.55
N LYS A 901 -8.47 -22.68 -18.30
CA LYS A 901 -8.72 -24.09 -17.96
C LYS A 901 -10.20 -24.49 -18.05
N THR A 902 -11.14 -23.57 -17.87
CA THR A 902 -12.58 -23.86 -18.06
C THR A 902 -12.99 -23.68 -19.52
N TYR A 903 -12.45 -22.66 -20.18
CA TYR A 903 -12.85 -22.26 -21.53
C TYR A 903 -11.64 -22.13 -22.46
N PRO A 904 -11.06 -23.25 -22.90
CA PRO A 904 -9.90 -23.28 -23.80
C PRO A 904 -10.32 -22.95 -25.24
N HIS A 905 -10.72 -21.71 -25.49
CA HIS A 905 -11.10 -21.20 -26.81
C HIS A 905 -10.57 -19.79 -27.00
N GLU A 906 -9.84 -19.55 -28.09
CA GLU A 906 -9.06 -18.33 -28.30
C GLU A 906 -9.92 -17.06 -28.18
N GLY A 907 -11.03 -16.99 -28.91
CA GLY A 907 -11.95 -15.86 -28.87
C GLY A 907 -12.62 -15.61 -27.51
N MET A 908 -12.82 -16.66 -26.70
CA MET A 908 -13.32 -16.50 -25.33
C MET A 908 -12.26 -15.87 -24.42
N LEU A 909 -10.99 -16.20 -24.61
CA LEU A 909 -9.88 -15.59 -23.87
C LEU A 909 -9.58 -14.16 -24.36
N SER A 910 -9.71 -13.91 -25.67
CA SER A 910 -9.65 -12.57 -26.27
C SER A 910 -10.74 -11.64 -25.69
N ALA A 911 -11.99 -12.11 -25.65
CA ALA A 911 -13.10 -11.37 -25.03
C ALA A 911 -12.92 -11.21 -23.51
N LYS A 912 -12.39 -12.24 -22.82
CA LYS A 912 -12.12 -12.21 -21.38
C LYS A 912 -11.06 -11.16 -21.04
N VAL A 913 -9.94 -11.07 -21.76
CA VAL A 913 -8.91 -10.07 -21.45
C VAL A 913 -9.38 -8.65 -21.76
N GLU A 914 -10.12 -8.42 -22.85
CA GLU A 914 -10.70 -7.10 -23.11
C GLU A 914 -11.68 -6.68 -22.00
N TYR A 915 -12.60 -7.58 -21.61
CA TYR A 915 -13.53 -7.33 -20.50
C TYR A 915 -12.78 -6.96 -19.21
N GLU A 916 -11.77 -7.75 -18.83
CA GLU A 916 -11.03 -7.50 -17.60
C GLU A 916 -10.23 -6.18 -17.66
N CYS A 917 -9.64 -5.82 -18.80
CA CYS A 917 -8.98 -4.53 -19.01
C CYS A 917 -9.94 -3.35 -18.87
N ARG A 918 -11.08 -3.38 -19.60
CA ARG A 918 -12.04 -2.28 -19.65
C ARG A 918 -12.76 -2.09 -18.31
N MET A 919 -13.08 -3.18 -17.60
CA MET A 919 -13.64 -3.12 -16.24
C MET A 919 -12.66 -2.60 -15.17
N ARG A 920 -11.36 -2.40 -15.50
CA ARG A 920 -10.37 -1.74 -14.64
C ARG A 920 -10.10 -0.28 -15.02
N GLY A 921 -10.76 0.25 -16.05
CA GLY A 921 -10.69 1.67 -16.44
C GLY A 921 -9.89 1.97 -17.72
N ALA A 922 -9.28 0.98 -18.37
CA ALA A 922 -8.68 1.17 -19.69
C ALA A 922 -9.77 1.48 -20.73
N GLN A 923 -9.54 2.45 -21.62
CA GLN A 923 -10.52 2.82 -22.65
C GLN A 923 -10.76 1.69 -23.66
N ARG A 924 -9.70 0.95 -23.99
CA ARG A 924 -9.64 -0.07 -25.05
C ARG A 924 -8.41 -0.97 -24.88
N MET A 925 -8.33 -2.03 -25.67
CA MET A 925 -7.05 -2.71 -25.92
C MET A 925 -6.15 -1.82 -26.79
N ALA A 926 -4.84 -1.81 -26.53
CA ALA A 926 -3.87 -1.00 -27.26
C ALA A 926 -3.69 -1.46 -28.72
N PHE A 927 -3.86 -2.77 -28.93
CA PHE A 927 -3.88 -3.47 -30.22
C PHE A 927 -4.90 -4.61 -30.15
N ASN A 928 -5.17 -5.29 -31.27
CA ASN A 928 -6.01 -6.50 -31.27
C ASN A 928 -5.23 -7.66 -30.63
N PRO A 929 -5.70 -8.28 -29.53
CA PRO A 929 -4.98 -9.36 -28.86
C PRO A 929 -4.57 -10.50 -29.81
N VAL A 930 -3.34 -10.99 -29.67
CA VAL A 930 -2.96 -12.29 -30.27
C VAL A 930 -3.37 -13.36 -29.28
N VAL A 931 -4.16 -14.35 -29.71
CA VAL A 931 -4.51 -15.51 -28.89
C VAL A 931 -4.32 -16.77 -29.72
N GLY A 932 -3.10 -17.29 -29.75
CA GLY A 932 -2.73 -18.47 -30.53
C GLY A 932 -2.63 -19.73 -29.68
N GLY A 933 -3.53 -20.70 -29.90
CA GLY A 933 -3.47 -22.04 -29.34
C GLY A 933 -2.69 -23.01 -30.23
N GLY A 934 -1.78 -23.80 -29.63
CA GLY A 934 -0.99 -24.80 -30.34
C GLY A 934 -0.28 -24.22 -31.58
N PRO A 935 -0.47 -24.80 -32.78
CA PRO A 935 0.09 -24.28 -34.04
C PRO A 935 -0.17 -22.79 -34.31
N ASN A 936 -1.29 -22.22 -33.85
CA ASN A 936 -1.58 -20.79 -34.05
C ASN A 936 -0.58 -19.88 -33.32
N ALA A 937 0.03 -20.35 -32.22
CA ALA A 937 1.10 -19.63 -31.52
C ALA A 937 2.36 -19.44 -32.39
N SER A 938 2.56 -20.27 -33.42
CA SER A 938 3.68 -20.11 -34.37
C SER A 938 3.45 -19.01 -35.41
N VAL A 939 2.27 -18.36 -35.42
CA VAL A 939 1.92 -17.26 -36.34
C VAL A 939 1.97 -15.94 -35.58
N ILE A 940 3.02 -15.15 -35.82
CA ILE A 940 3.41 -14.00 -34.98
C ILE A 940 2.32 -12.94 -34.81
N HIS A 941 1.59 -12.60 -35.90
CA HIS A 941 0.46 -11.67 -35.90
C HIS A 941 -0.89 -12.40 -36.01
N TYR A 942 -1.04 -13.57 -35.36
CA TYR A 942 -2.29 -14.30 -35.34
C TYR A 942 -3.40 -13.47 -34.70
N SER A 943 -4.46 -13.22 -35.45
CA SER A 943 -5.49 -12.22 -35.12
C SER A 943 -6.92 -12.71 -35.36
N ARG A 944 -7.08 -13.99 -35.75
CA ARG A 944 -8.38 -14.64 -35.96
C ARG A 944 -9.05 -15.00 -34.63
N ASN A 945 -8.28 -15.52 -33.68
CA ASN A 945 -8.71 -15.93 -32.34
C ASN A 945 -9.99 -16.80 -32.40
N ASP A 946 -10.04 -17.77 -33.32
CA ASP A 946 -11.28 -18.48 -33.69
C ASP A 946 -11.25 -20.00 -33.49
N GLN A 947 -10.18 -20.55 -32.88
CA GLN A 947 -10.05 -21.98 -32.61
C GLN A 947 -10.30 -22.36 -31.15
N LYS A 948 -10.68 -23.63 -30.95
CA LYS A 948 -10.58 -24.31 -29.66
C LYS A 948 -9.12 -24.76 -29.45
N ILE A 949 -8.55 -24.42 -28.30
CA ILE A 949 -7.23 -24.88 -27.86
C ILE A 949 -7.37 -26.33 -27.37
N LYS A 950 -6.45 -27.22 -27.74
CA LYS A 950 -6.54 -28.65 -27.37
C LYS A 950 -5.89 -28.92 -26.01
N ASP A 951 -6.30 -30.01 -25.38
CA ASP A 951 -5.65 -30.47 -24.15
C ASP A 951 -4.19 -30.86 -24.44
N GLY A 952 -3.26 -30.25 -23.72
CA GLY A 952 -1.81 -30.41 -23.92
C GLY A 952 -1.15 -29.36 -24.83
N ASP A 953 -1.91 -28.58 -25.59
CA ASP A 953 -1.37 -27.43 -26.34
C ASP A 953 -1.00 -26.28 -25.36
N LEU A 954 -0.02 -25.47 -25.76
CA LEU A 954 0.17 -24.14 -25.16
C LEU A 954 -0.82 -23.13 -25.77
N VAL A 955 -1.12 -22.06 -25.04
CA VAL A 955 -1.65 -20.82 -25.61
C VAL A 955 -0.63 -19.70 -25.41
N LEU A 956 -0.35 -18.96 -26.47
CA LEU A 956 0.37 -17.69 -26.46
C LEU A 956 -0.68 -16.57 -26.49
N MET A 957 -0.66 -15.70 -25.47
CA MET A 957 -1.46 -14.49 -25.45
C MET A 957 -0.59 -13.25 -25.35
N ASP A 958 -0.74 -12.37 -26.32
CA ASP A 958 -0.12 -11.04 -26.39
C ASP A 958 -1.18 -9.96 -26.23
N VAL A 959 -1.03 -9.11 -25.22
CA VAL A 959 -2.09 -8.22 -24.74
C VAL A 959 -1.56 -6.88 -24.21
N GLY A 960 -2.08 -5.80 -24.78
CA GLY A 960 -1.87 -4.44 -24.29
C GLY A 960 -3.19 -3.68 -24.10
N CYS A 961 -3.23 -2.70 -23.20
CA CYS A 961 -4.37 -1.81 -23.00
C CYS A 961 -3.97 -0.34 -23.05
N GLU A 962 -4.91 0.54 -23.43
CA GLU A 962 -4.73 1.99 -23.39
C GLU A 962 -5.38 2.55 -22.13
N LEU A 963 -4.61 3.28 -21.33
CA LEU A 963 -5.08 4.11 -20.24
C LEU A 963 -4.70 5.57 -20.51
N HIS A 964 -5.72 6.40 -20.76
CA HIS A 964 -5.60 7.84 -20.98
C HIS A 964 -4.62 8.26 -22.09
N GLY A 965 -4.47 7.39 -23.11
CA GLY A 965 -3.58 7.62 -24.25
C GLY A 965 -2.15 7.09 -24.05
N TYR A 966 -1.90 6.27 -23.02
CA TYR A 966 -0.65 5.53 -22.83
C TYR A 966 -0.93 4.02 -22.87
N CYS A 967 -0.12 3.30 -23.64
CA CYS A 967 -0.24 1.87 -23.87
C CYS A 967 0.56 1.05 -22.83
N SER A 968 0.09 -0.15 -22.56
CA SER A 968 0.83 -1.26 -21.95
C SER A 968 1.10 -2.34 -23.00
N ASP A 969 2.02 -3.27 -22.72
CA ASP A 969 2.35 -4.34 -23.66
C ASP A 969 2.93 -5.58 -22.95
N LEU A 970 2.31 -6.76 -23.10
CA LEU A 970 2.86 -8.00 -22.53
C LEU A 970 2.33 -9.31 -23.15
N THR A 971 3.26 -10.12 -23.64
CA THR A 971 3.04 -11.52 -23.95
C THR A 971 3.31 -12.48 -22.78
N ARG A 972 2.44 -13.50 -22.62
CA ARG A 972 2.71 -14.73 -21.87
C ARG A 972 2.31 -15.95 -22.69
N THR A 973 3.02 -17.05 -22.47
CA THR A 973 2.68 -18.38 -23.01
C THR A 973 2.48 -19.38 -21.86
N TRP A 974 1.44 -20.21 -21.89
CA TRP A 974 1.17 -21.25 -20.86
C TRP A 974 0.29 -22.40 -21.37
N PRO A 975 0.30 -23.59 -20.75
CA PRO A 975 -0.64 -24.67 -21.02
C PRO A 975 -1.97 -24.44 -20.28
N PRO A 976 -3.13 -24.31 -20.94
CA PRO A 976 -4.43 -24.09 -20.26
C PRO A 976 -4.83 -25.23 -19.30
N CYS A 977 -4.37 -26.45 -19.53
CA CYS A 977 -4.60 -27.59 -18.65
C CYS A 977 -3.89 -27.46 -17.28
N GLY A 978 -2.86 -26.61 -17.17
CA GLY A 978 -2.16 -26.29 -15.93
C GLY A 978 -0.82 -26.99 -15.69
N SER A 979 -0.33 -27.80 -16.63
CA SER A 979 1.00 -28.42 -16.57
C SER A 979 1.72 -28.41 -17.90
N PHE A 980 3.03 -28.18 -17.89
CA PHE A 980 3.87 -28.24 -19.09
C PHE A 980 4.29 -29.69 -19.37
N SER A 981 4.48 -30.04 -20.64
CA SER A 981 5.23 -31.24 -21.02
C SER A 981 6.73 -30.93 -21.08
N SER A 982 7.60 -31.92 -20.88
CA SER A 982 9.06 -31.71 -20.86
C SER A 982 9.63 -31.08 -22.14
N ILE A 983 8.97 -31.28 -23.29
CA ILE A 983 9.33 -30.64 -24.57
C ILE A 983 9.00 -29.13 -24.54
N GLN A 984 7.87 -28.76 -23.94
CA GLN A 984 7.48 -27.37 -23.75
C GLN A 984 8.34 -26.70 -22.67
N GLU A 985 8.65 -27.38 -21.56
CA GLU A 985 9.59 -26.90 -20.54
C GLU A 985 10.96 -26.56 -21.15
N GLU A 986 11.55 -27.47 -21.93
CA GLU A 986 12.89 -27.32 -22.53
C GLU A 986 13.00 -26.08 -23.44
N LEU A 987 11.98 -25.80 -24.25
CA LEU A 987 11.95 -24.60 -25.10
C LEU A 987 11.55 -23.33 -24.32
N TYR A 988 10.63 -23.45 -23.36
CA TYR A 988 10.16 -22.33 -22.54
C TYR A 988 11.27 -21.77 -21.64
N ASP A 989 12.02 -22.64 -20.96
CA ASP A 989 13.10 -22.22 -20.06
C ASP A 989 14.23 -21.50 -20.82
N LEU A 990 14.56 -21.93 -22.05
CA LEU A 990 15.52 -21.23 -22.90
C LEU A 990 15.09 -19.77 -23.18
N ILE A 991 13.81 -19.57 -23.52
CA ILE A 991 13.25 -18.25 -23.81
C ILE A 991 13.13 -17.42 -22.52
N LEU A 992 12.79 -18.05 -21.40
CA LEU A 992 12.72 -17.43 -20.08
C LEU A 992 14.10 -16.94 -19.60
N GLN A 993 15.15 -17.76 -19.71
CA GLN A 993 16.50 -17.30 -19.37
C GLN A 993 16.97 -16.19 -20.33
N THR A 994 16.66 -16.28 -21.63
CA THR A 994 16.97 -15.21 -22.60
C THR A 994 16.29 -13.89 -22.19
N ASN A 995 14.99 -13.91 -21.88
CA ASN A 995 14.25 -12.75 -21.38
C ASN A 995 14.92 -12.18 -20.12
N LYS A 996 15.24 -13.02 -19.14
CA LYS A 996 15.85 -12.61 -17.86
C LYS A 996 17.21 -11.96 -18.06
N GLU A 997 18.09 -12.52 -18.88
CA GLU A 997 19.41 -11.94 -19.12
C GLU A 997 19.35 -10.68 -20.02
N CYS A 998 18.43 -10.59 -20.98
CA CYS A 998 18.18 -9.35 -21.73
C CYS A 998 17.68 -8.20 -20.84
N ILE A 999 16.80 -8.47 -19.87
CA ILE A 999 16.37 -7.48 -18.87
C ILE A 999 17.57 -7.00 -18.02
N ARG A 1000 18.56 -7.85 -17.70
CA ARG A 1000 19.77 -7.44 -16.96
C ARG A 1000 20.68 -6.50 -17.72
N LEU A 1001 20.60 -6.48 -19.06
CA LEU A 1001 21.31 -5.52 -19.90
C LEU A 1001 20.58 -4.17 -20.02
N CYS A 1002 19.31 -4.08 -19.59
CA CYS A 1002 18.53 -2.85 -19.64
C CYS A 1002 19.00 -1.86 -18.56
N ARG A 1003 19.79 -0.88 -18.99
CA ARG A 1003 20.36 0.20 -18.17
C ARG A 1003 20.74 1.41 -19.04
N PRO A 1004 20.98 2.60 -18.47
CA PRO A 1004 21.48 3.75 -19.22
C PRO A 1004 22.75 3.41 -20.01
N GLY A 1005 22.84 3.90 -21.24
CA GLY A 1005 23.99 3.67 -22.12
C GLY A 1005 23.96 2.39 -22.96
N ALA A 1006 23.11 1.40 -22.62
CA ALA A 1006 22.86 0.25 -23.49
C ALA A 1006 21.93 0.65 -24.66
N SER A 1007 21.88 -0.10 -25.76
CA SER A 1007 20.92 0.12 -26.86
C SER A 1007 20.08 -1.13 -27.18
N ILE A 1008 18.90 -0.94 -27.79
CA ILE A 1008 18.03 -2.06 -28.21
C ILE A 1008 18.78 -2.98 -29.17
N ARG A 1009 19.61 -2.45 -30.08
CA ARG A 1009 20.44 -3.25 -30.98
C ARG A 1009 21.43 -4.15 -30.23
N GLN A 1010 22.09 -3.64 -29.19
CA GLN A 1010 23.03 -4.43 -28.40
C GLN A 1010 22.32 -5.59 -27.68
N ILE A 1011 21.17 -5.31 -27.08
CA ILE A 1011 20.36 -6.31 -26.37
C ILE A 1011 19.81 -7.36 -27.37
N HIS A 1012 19.43 -6.94 -28.58
CA HIS A 1012 18.97 -7.84 -29.65
C HIS A 1012 20.08 -8.77 -30.13
N ASN A 1013 21.26 -8.25 -30.44
CA ASN A 1013 22.37 -9.10 -30.89
C ASN A 1013 22.71 -10.17 -29.83
N TYR A 1014 22.71 -9.79 -28.55
CA TYR A 1014 22.91 -10.73 -27.43
C TYR A 1014 21.77 -11.76 -27.29
N SER A 1015 20.50 -11.37 -27.48
CA SER A 1015 19.39 -12.32 -27.45
C SER A 1015 19.49 -13.34 -28.59
N VAL A 1016 19.91 -12.90 -29.79
CA VAL A 1016 20.13 -13.78 -30.94
C VAL A 1016 21.28 -14.75 -30.66
N GLU A 1017 22.37 -14.32 -30.03
CA GLU A 1017 23.49 -15.19 -29.62
C GLU A 1017 23.04 -16.27 -28.61
N LEU A 1018 22.30 -15.88 -27.56
CA LEU A 1018 21.78 -16.81 -26.56
C LEU A 1018 20.81 -17.83 -27.17
N LEU A 1019 19.84 -17.39 -27.97
CA LEU A 1019 18.88 -18.30 -28.62
C LEU A 1019 19.59 -19.19 -29.65
N CYS A 1020 20.47 -18.65 -30.50
CA CYS A 1020 21.26 -19.45 -31.44
C CYS A 1020 22.16 -20.49 -30.76
N LYS A 1021 22.60 -20.25 -29.52
CA LYS A 1021 23.32 -21.23 -28.71
C LYS A 1021 22.37 -22.30 -28.19
N GLY A 1022 21.34 -21.91 -27.42
CA GLY A 1022 20.42 -22.85 -26.78
C GLY A 1022 19.68 -23.73 -27.79
N LEU A 1023 19.24 -23.18 -28.92
CA LEU A 1023 18.60 -23.95 -29.99
C LEU A 1023 19.52 -25.03 -30.61
N LYS A 1024 20.85 -24.87 -30.55
CA LYS A 1024 21.81 -25.91 -30.95
C LYS A 1024 21.97 -26.97 -29.86
N GLU A 1025 21.92 -26.56 -28.59
CA GLU A 1025 22.04 -27.45 -27.43
C GLU A 1025 20.80 -28.37 -27.30
N ILE A 1026 19.59 -27.85 -27.55
CA ILE A 1026 18.32 -28.62 -27.55
C ILE A 1026 18.00 -29.31 -28.89
N GLY A 1027 18.93 -29.26 -29.86
CA GLY A 1027 18.87 -30.01 -31.12
C GLY A 1027 17.96 -29.46 -32.23
N ILE A 1028 17.41 -28.26 -32.10
CA ILE A 1028 16.61 -27.61 -33.16
C ILE A 1028 17.49 -27.09 -34.30
N LEU A 1029 18.64 -26.49 -33.98
CA LEU A 1029 19.59 -25.95 -34.96
C LEU A 1029 20.82 -26.84 -35.12
N LYS A 1030 21.17 -27.13 -36.37
CA LYS A 1030 22.43 -27.82 -36.75
C LYS A 1030 23.62 -26.84 -36.67
N ARG A 1031 24.86 -27.34 -36.82
CA ARG A 1031 26.06 -26.48 -36.87
C ARG A 1031 25.95 -25.47 -38.03
N ASP A 1032 26.30 -24.21 -37.76
CA ASP A 1032 26.19 -23.02 -38.63
C ASP A 1032 24.84 -22.76 -39.32
N ALA A 1033 23.80 -22.73 -38.49
CA ALA A 1033 22.41 -22.50 -38.90
C ALA A 1033 21.86 -21.07 -38.63
N PHE A 1034 22.67 -20.00 -38.66
CA PHE A 1034 22.19 -18.63 -38.37
C PHE A 1034 21.05 -18.16 -39.30
N ARG A 1035 21.04 -18.61 -40.56
CA ARG A 1035 19.93 -18.35 -41.50
C ARG A 1035 18.61 -19.03 -41.12
N LEU A 1036 18.66 -20.15 -40.37
CA LEU A 1036 17.48 -20.85 -39.87
C LEU A 1036 16.95 -20.21 -38.59
N TYR A 1037 17.79 -19.53 -37.78
CA TYR A 1037 17.30 -18.73 -36.65
C TYR A 1037 16.28 -17.69 -37.11
N HIS A 1038 16.53 -16.96 -38.20
CA HIS A 1038 15.57 -15.98 -38.72
C HIS A 1038 14.26 -16.57 -39.27
N GLN A 1039 14.19 -17.88 -39.51
CA GLN A 1039 12.93 -18.58 -39.81
C GLN A 1039 12.16 -18.95 -38.55
N LEU A 1040 12.85 -19.05 -37.41
CA LEU A 1040 12.31 -19.38 -36.09
C LEU A 1040 12.01 -18.13 -35.24
N ASN A 1041 12.71 -17.03 -35.46
CA ASN A 1041 12.38 -15.71 -34.95
C ASN A 1041 12.82 -14.57 -35.90
N PRO A 1042 11.88 -13.92 -36.60
CA PRO A 1042 12.13 -12.75 -37.43
C PRO A 1042 11.87 -11.40 -36.71
N THR A 1043 11.50 -11.38 -35.41
CA THR A 1043 11.13 -10.15 -34.69
C THR A 1043 12.33 -9.42 -34.09
N SER A 1044 12.08 -8.24 -33.52
CA SER A 1044 13.05 -7.54 -32.66
C SER A 1044 13.21 -8.27 -31.32
N ILE A 1045 14.07 -7.76 -30.44
CA ILE A 1045 14.02 -8.08 -29.01
C ILE A 1045 13.05 -7.18 -28.24
N GLY A 1046 12.48 -6.17 -28.91
CA GLY A 1046 11.67 -5.12 -28.34
C GLY A 1046 11.68 -3.84 -29.16
N HIS A 1047 10.87 -2.88 -28.71
CA HIS A 1047 10.67 -1.55 -29.27
C HIS A 1047 10.53 -0.53 -28.14
N TYR A 1048 10.47 0.77 -28.47
CA TYR A 1048 10.01 1.77 -27.50
C TYR A 1048 8.49 1.65 -27.29
N LEU A 1049 8.03 1.94 -26.08
CA LEU A 1049 6.62 1.92 -25.70
C LEU A 1049 6.22 3.27 -25.08
N GLY A 1050 4.98 3.71 -25.29
CA GLY A 1050 4.48 4.96 -24.73
C GLY A 1050 3.04 5.26 -25.15
N MET A 1051 2.82 6.32 -25.95
CA MET A 1051 1.47 6.67 -26.40
C MET A 1051 0.94 5.74 -27.50
N ASP A 1052 1.86 5.25 -28.34
CA ASP A 1052 1.63 4.12 -29.23
C ASP A 1052 2.38 2.87 -28.71
N VAL A 1053 2.02 1.72 -29.27
CA VAL A 1053 2.61 0.41 -28.93
C VAL A 1053 4.08 0.38 -29.39
N HIS A 1054 4.31 0.52 -30.69
CA HIS A 1054 5.62 0.81 -31.28
C HIS A 1054 5.86 2.33 -31.28
N ASP A 1055 6.24 2.88 -30.12
CA ASP A 1055 6.40 4.33 -29.91
C ASP A 1055 7.69 4.90 -30.56
N SER A 1056 7.76 6.22 -30.71
CA SER A 1056 8.98 6.98 -31.07
C SER A 1056 9.80 6.41 -32.25
N SER A 1057 9.14 5.85 -33.29
CA SER A 1057 9.76 5.09 -34.40
C SER A 1057 10.79 5.82 -35.29
N MET A 1058 11.08 7.10 -35.02
CA MET A 1058 12.15 7.87 -35.68
C MET A 1058 13.46 7.84 -34.89
N ILE A 1059 13.45 7.30 -33.67
CA ILE A 1059 14.63 7.11 -32.83
C ILE A 1059 15.27 5.76 -33.19
N SER A 1060 16.55 5.77 -33.56
CA SER A 1060 17.27 4.53 -33.90
C SER A 1060 17.42 3.62 -32.68
N TYR A 1061 17.26 2.30 -32.89
CA TYR A 1061 17.50 1.26 -31.88
C TYR A 1061 18.99 1.14 -31.48
N ASP A 1062 19.89 1.81 -32.20
CA ASP A 1062 21.29 1.99 -31.82
C ASP A 1062 21.51 3.15 -30.84
N CYS A 1063 20.49 3.98 -30.59
CA CYS A 1063 20.58 5.11 -29.67
C CYS A 1063 20.73 4.63 -28.21
N PRO A 1064 21.71 5.14 -27.44
CA PRO A 1064 21.87 4.79 -26.04
C PRO A 1064 20.65 5.18 -25.21
N LEU A 1065 20.10 4.19 -24.50
CA LEU A 1065 18.95 4.32 -23.61
C LEU A 1065 19.26 5.31 -22.46
N LYS A 1066 18.24 6.06 -22.05
CA LYS A 1066 18.31 7.10 -21.02
C LYS A 1066 17.29 6.80 -19.91
N PRO A 1067 17.50 7.26 -18.66
CA PRO A 1067 16.48 7.21 -17.63
C PRO A 1067 15.17 7.83 -18.11
N GLY A 1068 14.03 7.18 -17.81
CA GLY A 1068 12.71 7.60 -18.29
C GLY A 1068 12.31 7.09 -19.68
N VAL A 1069 13.20 6.39 -20.41
CA VAL A 1069 12.79 5.61 -21.59
C VAL A 1069 12.12 4.32 -21.15
N VAL A 1070 11.05 3.89 -21.84
CA VAL A 1070 10.40 2.58 -21.67
C VAL A 1070 10.53 1.77 -22.95
N ILE A 1071 10.87 0.48 -22.82
CA ILE A 1071 10.97 -0.50 -23.91
C ILE A 1071 10.27 -1.81 -23.55
N THR A 1072 9.91 -2.61 -24.55
CA THR A 1072 9.59 -4.04 -24.36
C THR A 1072 10.87 -4.89 -24.39
N ILE A 1073 10.83 -6.07 -23.76
CA ILE A 1073 11.83 -7.14 -23.93
C ILE A 1073 11.10 -8.46 -24.19
N GLU A 1074 11.02 -8.87 -25.46
CA GLU A 1074 10.03 -9.80 -26.03
C GLU A 1074 10.60 -11.07 -26.72
N PRO A 1075 11.66 -11.75 -26.23
CA PRO A 1075 12.19 -12.90 -26.94
C PRO A 1075 11.14 -14.01 -27.12
N GLY A 1076 11.14 -14.62 -28.29
CA GLY A 1076 10.30 -15.75 -28.63
C GLY A 1076 10.92 -16.63 -29.70
N ILE A 1077 10.35 -17.83 -29.83
CA ILE A 1077 10.64 -18.82 -30.87
C ILE A 1077 9.32 -19.36 -31.40
N TYR A 1078 9.20 -19.39 -32.72
CA TYR A 1078 8.05 -19.86 -33.46
C TYR A 1078 8.53 -20.98 -34.36
N VAL A 1079 8.04 -22.20 -34.17
CA VAL A 1079 8.41 -23.38 -34.98
C VAL A 1079 7.19 -23.73 -35.85
N PRO A 1080 7.15 -23.33 -37.13
CA PRO A 1080 6.04 -23.68 -38.01
C PRO A 1080 5.82 -25.19 -38.11
N SER A 1081 4.58 -25.62 -38.31
CA SER A 1081 4.27 -27.04 -38.57
C SER A 1081 4.91 -27.59 -39.85
N SER A 1082 5.44 -26.71 -40.72
CA SER A 1082 6.20 -27.06 -41.94
C SER A 1082 7.71 -26.89 -41.79
N PHE A 1083 8.24 -26.79 -40.57
CA PHE A 1083 9.68 -26.58 -40.33
C PHE A 1083 10.49 -27.87 -40.53
N ASP A 1084 11.43 -27.85 -41.49
CA ASP A 1084 12.39 -28.95 -41.74
C ASP A 1084 13.45 -29.03 -40.62
N GLY A 1085 13.10 -29.78 -39.58
CA GLY A 1085 13.84 -29.84 -38.33
C GLY A 1085 13.34 -30.95 -37.41
N SER A 1086 13.43 -30.74 -36.09
CA SER A 1086 12.98 -31.74 -35.12
C SER A 1086 11.46 -31.70 -34.93
N GLU A 1087 10.76 -32.76 -35.39
CA GLU A 1087 9.30 -32.90 -35.34
C GLU A 1087 8.70 -32.63 -33.96
N ARG A 1088 9.43 -32.96 -32.88
CA ARG A 1088 8.98 -32.78 -31.48
C ARG A 1088 8.57 -31.34 -31.13
N TYR A 1089 9.06 -30.33 -31.85
CA TYR A 1089 8.76 -28.92 -31.60
C TYR A 1089 7.82 -28.28 -32.65
N GLN A 1090 7.48 -28.98 -33.74
CA GLN A 1090 6.67 -28.41 -34.83
C GLN A 1090 5.29 -27.94 -34.33
N GLY A 1091 4.87 -26.76 -34.76
CA GLY A 1091 3.64 -26.12 -34.30
C GLY A 1091 3.73 -25.51 -32.89
N THR A 1092 4.93 -25.41 -32.29
CA THR A 1092 5.11 -24.72 -31.01
C THR A 1092 5.50 -23.26 -31.24
N GLY A 1093 4.78 -22.32 -30.63
CA GLY A 1093 5.19 -20.92 -30.52
C GLY A 1093 5.21 -20.47 -29.07
N ILE A 1094 6.28 -19.80 -28.66
CA ILE A 1094 6.46 -19.27 -27.31
C ILE A 1094 7.08 -17.88 -27.42
N ARG A 1095 6.46 -16.89 -26.78
CA ARG A 1095 7.05 -15.56 -26.51
C ARG A 1095 6.84 -15.22 -25.02
N ILE A 1096 7.84 -14.58 -24.42
CA ILE A 1096 7.81 -14.14 -23.02
C ILE A 1096 8.32 -12.71 -22.98
N GLU A 1097 7.46 -11.79 -22.57
CA GLU A 1097 7.69 -10.36 -22.76
C GLU A 1097 7.43 -9.54 -21.49
N ASP A 1098 8.20 -8.48 -21.27
CA ASP A 1098 7.90 -7.52 -20.21
C ASP A 1098 8.23 -6.07 -20.61
N GLU A 1099 7.48 -5.13 -20.05
CA GLU A 1099 7.77 -3.70 -20.11
C GLU A 1099 8.91 -3.34 -19.15
N VAL A 1100 9.89 -2.59 -19.65
CA VAL A 1100 11.10 -2.23 -18.92
C VAL A 1100 11.33 -0.71 -18.97
N LEU A 1101 11.13 -0.05 -17.84
CA LEU A 1101 11.50 1.35 -17.62
C LEU A 1101 12.99 1.43 -17.27
N ILE A 1102 13.74 2.22 -18.03
CA ILE A 1102 15.15 2.52 -17.74
C ILE A 1102 15.23 3.56 -16.62
N THR A 1103 16.09 3.30 -15.62
CA THR A 1103 16.30 4.14 -14.44
C THR A 1103 17.77 4.56 -14.32
N GLU A 1104 18.10 5.51 -13.44
CA GLU A 1104 19.46 6.06 -13.27
C GLU A 1104 20.58 5.02 -13.12
N THR A 1105 20.27 3.82 -12.60
CA THR A 1105 21.26 2.77 -12.29
C THR A 1105 20.97 1.42 -12.94
N GLY A 1106 19.91 1.30 -13.74
CA GLY A 1106 19.44 0.02 -14.26
C GLY A 1106 18.05 0.13 -14.88
N CYS A 1107 17.13 -0.73 -14.45
CA CYS A 1107 15.74 -0.71 -14.91
C CYS A 1107 14.73 -1.14 -13.83
N GLU A 1108 13.45 -0.91 -14.13
CA GLU A 1108 12.28 -1.37 -13.38
C GLU A 1108 11.33 -2.10 -14.36
N VAL A 1109 10.95 -3.34 -14.04
CA VAL A 1109 10.07 -4.15 -14.89
C VAL A 1109 8.61 -3.86 -14.51
N LEU A 1110 7.88 -3.11 -15.34
CA LEU A 1110 6.55 -2.61 -14.99
C LEU A 1110 5.51 -3.74 -14.92
N THR A 1111 5.65 -4.72 -15.80
CA THR A 1111 4.82 -5.93 -15.89
C THR A 1111 5.30 -7.06 -14.96
N GLY A 1112 6.34 -6.83 -14.15
CA GLY A 1112 6.98 -7.84 -13.28
C GLY A 1112 6.08 -8.44 -12.18
N SER A 1113 4.82 -8.02 -12.10
CA SER A 1113 3.78 -8.69 -11.29
C SER A 1113 3.20 -9.96 -11.94
N MET A 1114 3.40 -10.16 -13.25
CA MET A 1114 2.89 -11.32 -13.98
C MET A 1114 3.85 -12.52 -13.93
N PRO A 1115 3.38 -13.71 -13.49
CA PRO A 1115 4.22 -14.90 -13.41
C PRO A 1115 4.73 -15.30 -14.81
N LYS A 1116 6.01 -15.67 -14.87
CA LYS A 1116 6.70 -16.21 -16.05
C LYS A 1116 7.66 -17.36 -15.74
N GLU A 1117 7.80 -17.76 -14.47
CA GLU A 1117 8.52 -18.99 -14.12
C GLU A 1117 7.52 -20.16 -14.16
N ILE A 1118 7.88 -21.28 -14.79
CA ILE A 1118 7.02 -22.46 -15.01
C ILE A 1118 6.24 -22.83 -13.73
N LYS A 1119 6.95 -23.04 -12.63
CA LYS A 1119 6.40 -23.43 -11.31
C LYS A 1119 5.36 -22.44 -10.76
N HIS A 1120 5.47 -21.16 -11.09
CA HIS A 1120 4.48 -20.15 -10.67
C HIS A 1120 3.21 -20.19 -11.53
N ILE A 1121 3.35 -20.50 -12.83
CA ILE A 1121 2.23 -20.68 -13.77
C ILE A 1121 1.45 -21.95 -13.42
N GLU A 1122 2.12 -23.08 -13.21
CA GLU A 1122 1.47 -24.33 -12.81
C GLU A 1122 0.78 -24.21 -11.45
N SER A 1123 1.44 -23.57 -10.48
CA SER A 1123 0.84 -23.19 -9.19
C SER A 1123 -0.45 -22.39 -9.37
N LEU A 1124 -0.44 -21.35 -10.21
CA LEU A 1124 -1.59 -20.49 -10.45
C LEU A 1124 -2.80 -21.29 -11.00
N LEU A 1125 -2.55 -22.12 -12.01
CA LEU A 1125 -3.60 -22.84 -12.74
C LEU A 1125 -4.16 -24.04 -11.96
N ASN A 1126 -3.31 -24.76 -11.21
CA ASN A 1126 -3.72 -25.95 -10.48
C ASN A 1126 -4.38 -25.63 -9.14
N ASN A 1127 -3.93 -24.60 -8.39
CA ASN A 1127 -4.61 -24.19 -7.16
C ASN A 1127 -6.04 -23.65 -7.41
N TYR A 1128 -6.32 -23.09 -8.59
CA TYR A 1128 -7.68 -22.66 -9.00
C TYR A 1128 -8.61 -23.83 -9.39
N SER A 1129 -8.03 -24.99 -9.75
CA SER A 1129 -8.81 -26.16 -10.16
C SER A 1129 -9.61 -26.76 -9.00
N TYR A 1130 -9.09 -26.66 -7.77
CA TYR A 1130 -9.71 -27.21 -6.56
C TYR A 1130 -11.02 -26.52 -6.17
N THR A 1131 -11.23 -25.25 -6.53
CA THR A 1131 -12.47 -24.53 -6.21
C THR A 1131 -13.62 -24.83 -7.18
N LYS A 1132 -13.34 -25.03 -8.48
CA LYS A 1132 -14.40 -25.35 -9.46
C LYS A 1132 -14.84 -26.81 -9.47
N GLY A 1133 -13.99 -27.74 -9.00
CA GLY A 1133 -14.34 -29.16 -8.91
C GLY A 1133 -15.55 -29.45 -8.01
N MET A 1134 -15.92 -28.51 -7.11
CA MET A 1134 -17.11 -28.61 -6.27
C MET A 1134 -18.38 -28.02 -6.90
N GLU A 1135 -18.28 -27.15 -7.92
CA GLU A 1135 -19.43 -26.54 -8.59
C GLU A 1135 -19.95 -27.41 -9.75
N ALA A 1136 -19.04 -28.10 -10.45
CA ALA A 1136 -19.39 -28.96 -11.59
C ALA A 1136 -19.97 -30.34 -11.21
N ALA A 1137 -20.10 -30.62 -9.91
CA ALA A 1137 -20.65 -31.87 -9.37
C ALA A 1137 -22.12 -31.74 -8.92
N THR A 1138 -22.76 -30.60 -9.19
CA THR A 1138 -24.10 -30.22 -8.69
C THR A 1138 -25.00 -29.63 -9.80
N VAL A 1139 -24.91 -30.20 -11.01
CA VAL A 1139 -25.84 -29.99 -12.15
C VAL A 1139 -26.26 -31.35 -12.70
#